data_AF-A0A842MD58-F1
#
_entry.id   AF-A0A842MD58-F1
#
_cell.length_a   1.000
_cell.length_b   1.000
_cell.length_c   1.000
_cell.angle_alpha   90.00
_cell.angle_beta   90.00
_cell.angle_gamma   90.00
#
_symmetry.space_group_name_H-M   'P 1'
#
loop_
_entity.id
_entity.type
_entity.pdbx_description
1 polymer ?
#
loop_
_entity_poly.entity_id
_entity_poly.type
_entity_poly.pdbx_seq_one_letter_code
_entity_poly.pdbx_strand_id
1 'polypeptide(L)'
;MISRSKIIGIDRHPSGRGFSAVVMRGGEVVFRRELMSTDEVAKTVLDFEVDAVAIDNIYELGSVGDIRRFAGRLLRAELVQVTGCPKDGFLPLSKIGKRIGFSGGEKLDHLRSAEVCARAVAAGIGYVVKVYGPETRITISRKRRYGPGGMSSERYRRSVEGAVQSLVRGIRSALDARKMEYDLAIRKGAHGTIGASFTVYSPRDCLFGAVRQIRTSSVNVKITPLYTKSFEYMPLLQESTKEAVKRYLIVGVDPGMVTGVAVMDLNGRVLSLTSGRGMTRGQIARSLASLGRALVFASDVSPPPDMVTKLAAMHSAIVFFPDNPMRTYEKSEISERITNDQGIVVGDAHQRDSLAAAFKAYSFFRNKLEQCMSHVRLSSDRVDLEEVKALVVRGYSISDAIARSRSMPKVQPQAKRVRVNGERERVRVLEAKFEDLRAERDALVEKIRKLGSRIEDLEEEVRLARLEYRQPRPLEAYELERRIRSLLDEITRIRAEASLLKSERQALKSTISAIAEGRCIPIRRSRRLTEASSRPPMVVDGRLVIYLESVAAIDNEGEAALRGLGNVILILDRPPGAEVQSRLWEVGVPFIVRGNGDGSLVDDTLVVEKESLGRMIQAAHSAMEDGMKDRPERIRALFEEYRKERQKETLRRGSLSSQELPL
;
A
#
# COMPACT_ATOMS: atom_id res chain seq x y z
N MET A 1 -30.13 -8.07 -30.14
CA MET A 1 -29.19 -7.25 -30.93
C MET A 1 -29.77 -5.87 -31.06
N ILE A 2 -29.18 -4.86 -30.42
CA ILE A 2 -29.59 -3.47 -30.66
C ILE A 2 -28.83 -3.04 -31.92
N SER A 3 -29.51 -3.07 -33.07
CA SER A 3 -29.00 -2.44 -34.28
C SER A 3 -28.90 -0.94 -34.00
N ARG A 4 -27.67 -0.45 -33.79
CA ARG A 4 -27.42 0.99 -33.63
C ARG A 4 -27.65 1.63 -34.98
N SER A 5 -28.80 2.28 -35.11
CA SER A 5 -29.27 2.78 -36.40
C SER A 5 -28.66 4.14 -36.73
N LYS A 6 -28.29 4.92 -35.70
CA LYS A 6 -27.72 6.26 -35.83
C LYS A 6 -26.37 6.32 -35.10
N ILE A 7 -25.29 6.59 -35.82
CA ILE A 7 -23.92 6.59 -35.28
C ILE A 7 -23.21 7.84 -35.74
N ILE A 8 -22.45 8.50 -34.86
CA ILE A 8 -21.53 9.56 -35.24
C ILE A 8 -20.10 9.05 -35.06
N GLY A 9 -19.28 9.15 -36.09
CA GLY A 9 -17.84 8.92 -36.01
C GLY A 9 -17.11 10.24 -35.90
N ILE A 10 -16.08 10.28 -35.04
CA ILE A 10 -15.24 11.45 -34.82
C ILE A 10 -13.75 11.09 -34.90
N ASP A 11 -12.96 12.01 -35.43
CA ASP A 11 -11.50 11.92 -35.51
C ASP A 11 -10.88 13.29 -35.18
N ARG A 12 -9.76 13.32 -34.44
CA ARG A 12 -9.13 14.59 -34.05
C ARG A 12 -8.31 15.19 -35.20
N HIS A 13 -8.55 16.48 -35.46
CA HIS A 13 -7.80 17.20 -36.49
C HIS A 13 -6.34 17.47 -36.08
N PRO A 14 -5.33 17.41 -36.99
CA PRO A 14 -3.89 17.55 -36.67
C PRO A 14 -3.51 18.90 -36.09
N SER A 15 -4.26 19.95 -36.44
CA SER A 15 -4.09 21.29 -35.87
C SER A 15 -4.40 21.35 -34.37
N GLY A 16 -4.95 20.27 -33.79
CA GLY A 16 -5.39 20.20 -32.40
C GLY A 16 -6.66 21.01 -32.11
N ARG A 17 -7.21 21.73 -33.09
CA ARG A 17 -8.34 22.67 -32.97
C ARG A 17 -9.66 22.08 -33.48
N GLY A 18 -10.06 20.92 -32.96
CA GLY A 18 -11.38 20.34 -33.19
C GLY A 18 -11.35 18.93 -33.78
N PHE A 19 -12.55 18.44 -34.10
CA PHE A 19 -12.84 17.09 -34.57
C PHE A 19 -13.51 17.14 -35.94
N SER A 20 -13.17 16.19 -36.79
CA SER A 20 -13.96 15.88 -37.99
C SER A 20 -15.04 14.88 -37.58
N ALA A 21 -16.29 15.16 -37.94
CA ALA A 21 -17.43 14.36 -37.54
C ALA A 21 -18.27 13.92 -38.74
N VAL A 22 -18.70 12.66 -38.72
CA VAL A 22 -19.54 12.04 -39.75
C VAL A 22 -20.72 11.34 -39.07
N VAL A 23 -21.95 11.76 -39.38
CA VAL A 23 -23.17 11.09 -38.86
C VAL A 23 -23.69 10.13 -39.92
N MET A 24 -23.95 8.90 -39.49
CA MET A 24 -24.55 7.84 -40.28
C MET A 24 -25.91 7.45 -39.73
N ARG A 25 -26.86 7.18 -40.64
CA ARG A 25 -28.18 6.63 -40.32
C ARG A 25 -28.48 5.47 -41.28
N GLY A 26 -28.74 4.28 -40.74
CA GLY A 26 -29.10 3.11 -41.55
C GLY A 26 -28.03 2.66 -42.55
N GLY A 27 -26.75 2.97 -42.31
CA GLY A 27 -25.64 2.64 -43.22
C GLY A 27 -25.27 3.76 -44.21
N GLU A 28 -26.06 4.84 -44.28
CA GLU A 28 -25.82 5.99 -45.14
C GLU A 28 -25.29 7.20 -44.36
N VAL A 29 -24.46 8.03 -45.00
CA VAL A 29 -23.92 9.25 -44.40
C VAL A 29 -24.90 10.40 -44.60
N VAL A 30 -25.33 11.03 -43.51
CA VAL A 30 -26.33 12.11 -43.51
C VAL A 30 -25.70 13.48 -43.21
N PHE A 31 -24.53 13.49 -42.57
CA PHE A 31 -23.83 14.72 -42.19
C PHE A 31 -22.33 14.52 -42.16
N ARG A 32 -21.58 15.52 -42.64
CA ARG A 32 -20.11 15.61 -42.57
C ARG A 32 -19.71 17.04 -42.22
N ARG A 33 -18.80 17.21 -41.25
CA ARG A 33 -18.23 18.53 -40.92
C ARG A 33 -16.85 18.39 -40.31
N GLU A 34 -15.96 19.32 -40.64
CA GLU A 34 -14.61 19.42 -40.06
C GLU A 34 -14.53 20.50 -38.98
N LEU A 35 -13.45 20.48 -38.19
CA LEU A 35 -13.11 21.51 -37.19
C LEU A 35 -14.22 21.76 -36.16
N MET A 36 -14.91 20.71 -35.72
CA MET A 36 -15.92 20.78 -34.67
C MET A 36 -15.32 20.80 -33.27
N SER A 37 -15.78 21.69 -32.40
CA SER A 37 -15.47 21.58 -30.98
C SER A 37 -16.19 20.40 -30.32
N THR A 38 -15.73 19.98 -29.14
CA THR A 38 -16.40 18.91 -28.36
C THR A 38 -17.84 19.28 -27.98
N ASP A 39 -18.12 20.56 -27.78
CA ASP A 39 -19.47 21.05 -27.47
C ASP A 39 -20.39 20.98 -28.69
N GLU A 40 -19.87 21.28 -29.87
CA GLU A 40 -20.63 21.14 -31.13
C GLU A 40 -20.92 19.68 -31.46
N VAL A 41 -19.94 18.78 -31.26
CA VAL A 41 -20.17 17.33 -31.42
C VAL A 41 -21.26 16.86 -30.47
N ALA A 42 -21.23 17.27 -29.20
CA ALA A 42 -22.26 16.90 -28.23
C ALA A 42 -23.65 17.46 -28.62
N LYS A 43 -23.70 18.65 -29.20
CA LYS A 43 -24.94 19.22 -29.74
C LYS A 43 -25.47 18.40 -30.93
N THR A 44 -24.61 18.05 -31.89
CA THR A 44 -24.97 17.18 -33.02
C THR A 44 -25.48 15.81 -32.57
N VAL A 45 -24.90 15.22 -31.51
CA VAL A 45 -25.41 13.96 -30.93
C VAL A 45 -26.86 14.08 -30.47
N LEU A 46 -27.22 15.20 -29.84
CA LEU A 46 -28.57 15.46 -29.37
C LEU A 46 -29.52 15.78 -30.53
N ASP A 47 -29.10 16.64 -31.45
CA ASP A 47 -29.91 17.09 -32.60
C ASP A 47 -30.30 15.91 -33.51
N PHE A 48 -29.38 14.97 -33.73
CA PHE A 48 -29.62 13.78 -34.56
C PHE A 48 -30.14 12.57 -33.76
N GLU A 49 -30.27 12.66 -32.44
CA GLU A 49 -30.61 11.57 -31.51
C GLU A 49 -29.77 10.31 -31.78
N VAL A 50 -28.44 10.46 -31.71
CA VAL A 50 -27.49 9.42 -32.07
C VAL A 50 -27.42 8.33 -30.99
N ASP A 51 -27.30 7.06 -31.39
CA ASP A 51 -27.22 5.91 -30.49
C ASP A 51 -25.78 5.69 -29.97
N ALA A 52 -24.76 6.01 -30.78
CA ALA A 52 -23.35 5.84 -30.41
C ALA A 52 -22.41 6.87 -31.03
N VAL A 53 -21.38 7.23 -30.26
CA VAL A 53 -20.26 8.07 -30.67
C VAL A 53 -19.02 7.18 -30.82
N ALA A 54 -18.56 7.00 -32.06
CA ALA A 54 -17.39 6.20 -32.42
C ALA A 54 -16.15 7.08 -32.52
N ILE A 55 -15.07 6.69 -31.86
CA ILE A 55 -13.76 7.36 -31.93
C ILE A 55 -12.66 6.31 -32.11
N ASP A 56 -11.55 6.67 -32.76
CA ASP A 56 -10.36 5.82 -32.83
C ASP A 56 -9.88 5.55 -31.40
N ASN A 57 -9.42 6.60 -30.71
CA ASN A 57 -8.91 6.54 -29.35
C ASN A 57 -9.59 7.57 -28.45
N ILE A 58 -10.16 7.14 -27.31
CA ILE A 58 -10.86 8.05 -26.39
C ILE A 58 -9.97 9.17 -25.83
N TYR A 59 -8.65 8.95 -25.75
CA TYR A 59 -7.71 9.96 -25.25
C TYR A 59 -7.51 11.13 -26.21
N GLU A 60 -8.02 11.04 -27.44
CA GLU A 60 -8.10 12.19 -28.34
C GLU A 60 -9.07 13.25 -27.84
N LEU A 61 -10.09 12.88 -27.05
CA LEU A 61 -11.02 13.82 -26.40
C LEU A 61 -10.34 14.68 -25.33
N GLY A 62 -9.16 14.29 -24.84
CA GLY A 62 -8.39 15.00 -23.83
C GLY A 62 -8.09 14.16 -22.59
N SER A 63 -8.02 14.82 -21.43
CA SER A 63 -7.71 14.16 -20.16
C SER A 63 -8.86 13.25 -19.70
N VAL A 64 -8.60 12.38 -18.71
CA VAL A 64 -9.65 11.55 -18.07
C VAL A 64 -10.83 12.40 -17.58
N GLY A 65 -10.57 13.63 -17.14
CA GLY A 65 -11.61 14.58 -16.73
C GLY A 65 -12.47 15.07 -17.89
N ASP A 66 -11.86 15.32 -19.05
CA ASP A 66 -12.54 15.80 -20.26
C ASP A 66 -13.38 14.69 -20.89
N ILE A 67 -12.87 13.46 -20.95
CA ILE A 67 -13.62 12.27 -21.38
C ILE A 67 -14.86 12.08 -20.51
N ARG A 68 -14.71 12.20 -19.18
CA ARG A 68 -15.83 12.12 -18.24
C ARG A 68 -16.86 13.23 -18.42
N ARG A 69 -16.42 14.45 -18.72
CA ARG A 69 -17.31 15.59 -18.99
C ARG A 69 -18.06 15.41 -20.30
N PHE A 70 -17.37 14.97 -21.35
CA PHE A 70 -17.94 14.71 -22.66
C PHE A 70 -18.99 13.59 -22.59
N ALA A 71 -18.63 12.43 -22.01
CA ALA A 71 -19.57 11.32 -21.82
C ALA A 71 -20.80 11.71 -20.98
N GLY A 72 -20.66 12.62 -20.03
CA GLY A 72 -21.78 13.13 -19.22
C GLY A 72 -22.80 13.95 -20.00
N ARG A 73 -22.41 14.49 -21.16
CA ARG A 73 -23.31 15.21 -22.08
C ARG A 73 -24.01 14.28 -23.06
N LEU A 74 -23.51 13.05 -23.24
CA LEU A 74 -24.03 12.11 -24.24
C LEU A 74 -25.39 11.47 -23.89
N LEU A 75 -25.93 11.67 -22.68
CA LEU A 75 -27.24 11.20 -22.20
C LEU A 75 -27.64 9.77 -22.61
N ARG A 76 -28.14 9.57 -23.84
CA ARG A 76 -28.59 8.29 -24.39
C ARG A 76 -27.54 7.59 -25.25
N ALA A 77 -26.58 8.33 -25.81
CA ALA A 77 -25.56 7.81 -26.72
C ALA A 77 -24.40 7.14 -25.95
N GLU A 78 -23.92 6.01 -26.48
CA GLU A 78 -22.76 5.32 -25.92
C GLU A 78 -21.45 5.74 -26.60
N LEU A 79 -20.41 6.00 -25.82
CA LEU A 79 -19.05 6.23 -26.32
C LEU A 79 -18.39 4.89 -26.69
N VAL A 80 -17.86 4.78 -27.90
CA VAL A 80 -17.26 3.55 -28.43
C VAL A 80 -15.87 3.81 -28.98
N GLN A 81 -14.92 2.98 -28.56
CA GLN A 81 -13.56 2.96 -29.11
C GLN A 81 -13.42 1.87 -30.17
N VAL A 82 -12.94 2.23 -31.35
CA VAL A 82 -12.91 1.32 -32.51
C VAL A 82 -11.61 0.52 -32.58
N THR A 83 -10.47 1.11 -32.21
CA THR A 83 -9.14 0.50 -32.41
C THR A 83 -8.74 -0.54 -31.38
N GLY A 84 -9.63 -0.96 -30.48
CA GLY A 84 -9.39 -2.08 -29.56
C GLY A 84 -9.47 -1.68 -28.10
N CYS A 85 -8.83 -2.45 -27.23
CA CYS A 85 -8.77 -2.16 -25.80
C CYS A 85 -7.43 -2.59 -25.18
N PRO A 86 -7.03 -2.05 -24.01
CA PRO A 86 -5.77 -2.44 -23.36
C PRO A 86 -5.62 -3.94 -23.06
N LYS A 87 -6.74 -4.70 -22.98
CA LYS A 87 -6.72 -6.14 -22.68
C LYS A 87 -6.53 -7.02 -23.92
N ASP A 88 -7.17 -6.66 -25.03
CA ASP A 88 -7.14 -7.44 -26.28
C ASP A 88 -6.12 -6.88 -27.29
N GLY A 89 -5.49 -5.74 -26.99
CA GLY A 89 -4.55 -5.04 -27.86
C GLY A 89 -5.20 -3.99 -28.76
N PHE A 90 -4.37 -3.21 -29.45
CA PHE A 90 -4.80 -2.16 -30.36
C PHE A 90 -4.54 -2.55 -31.83
N LEU A 91 -5.50 -2.26 -32.71
CA LEU A 91 -5.45 -2.45 -34.15
C LEU A 91 -5.52 -1.09 -34.85
N PRO A 92 -4.58 -0.77 -35.76
CA PRO A 92 -4.64 0.47 -36.52
C PRO A 92 -5.94 0.61 -37.31
N LEU A 93 -6.48 1.84 -37.36
CA LEU A 93 -7.73 2.14 -38.06
C LEU A 93 -7.68 1.78 -39.55
N SER A 94 -6.52 1.87 -40.20
CA SER A 94 -6.31 1.45 -41.59
C SER A 94 -6.58 -0.04 -41.81
N LYS A 95 -6.19 -0.90 -40.86
CA LYS A 95 -6.50 -2.35 -40.91
C LYS A 95 -7.98 -2.62 -40.68
N ILE A 96 -8.62 -1.85 -39.79
CA ILE A 96 -10.06 -1.95 -39.55
C ILE A 96 -10.83 -1.53 -40.81
N GLY A 97 -10.42 -0.44 -41.45
CA GLY A 97 -10.93 0.03 -42.74
C GLY A 97 -10.83 -1.02 -43.85
N LYS A 98 -9.71 -1.77 -43.91
CA LYS A 98 -9.54 -2.92 -44.81
C LYS A 98 -10.47 -4.09 -44.47
N ARG A 99 -10.63 -4.40 -43.18
CA ARG A 99 -11.51 -5.49 -42.71
C ARG A 99 -12.99 -5.25 -43.04
N ILE A 100 -13.43 -3.98 -43.00
CA ILE A 100 -14.81 -3.60 -43.37
C ILE A 100 -14.98 -3.36 -44.87
N GLY A 101 -13.92 -3.52 -45.68
CA GLY A 101 -13.96 -3.31 -47.14
C GLY A 101 -14.12 -1.85 -47.58
N PHE A 102 -13.87 -0.87 -46.69
CA PHE A 102 -14.04 0.55 -46.99
C PHE A 102 -12.74 1.21 -47.49
N SER A 103 -11.57 0.70 -47.10
CA SER A 103 -10.28 1.24 -47.52
C SER A 103 -9.26 0.14 -47.87
N GLY A 104 -8.28 0.45 -48.72
CA GLY A 104 -7.20 -0.47 -49.10
C GLY A 104 -6.14 -0.71 -48.02
N GLY A 105 -6.26 -0.07 -46.85
CA GLY A 105 -5.22 -0.04 -45.83
C GLY A 105 -4.25 1.15 -45.92
N GLU A 106 -4.57 2.13 -46.77
CA GLU A 106 -3.83 3.39 -46.93
C GLU A 106 -4.03 4.34 -45.72
N LYS A 107 -3.22 5.40 -45.66
CA LYS A 107 -3.39 6.48 -44.68
C LYS A 107 -4.71 7.21 -44.97
N LEU A 108 -5.56 7.33 -43.96
CA LEU A 108 -6.89 7.92 -44.09
C LEU A 108 -6.85 9.41 -43.73
N ASP A 109 -7.55 10.23 -44.51
CA ASP A 109 -7.85 11.63 -44.14
C ASP A 109 -8.83 11.67 -42.95
N HIS A 110 -8.85 12.77 -42.19
CA HIS A 110 -9.63 12.89 -40.95
C HIS A 110 -11.13 12.60 -41.12
N LEU A 111 -11.76 13.12 -42.18
CA LEU A 111 -13.16 12.79 -42.50
C LEU A 111 -13.35 11.32 -42.84
N ARG A 112 -12.39 10.71 -43.54
CA ARG A 112 -12.42 9.28 -43.86
C ARG A 112 -12.20 8.43 -42.62
N SER A 113 -11.32 8.84 -41.70
CA SER A 113 -11.11 8.19 -40.40
C SER A 113 -12.39 8.23 -39.57
N ALA A 114 -13.03 9.40 -39.47
CA ALA A 114 -14.33 9.54 -38.80
C ALA A 114 -15.40 8.63 -39.42
N GLU A 115 -15.47 8.53 -40.76
CA GLU A 115 -16.39 7.62 -41.42
C GLU A 115 -16.07 6.13 -41.16
N VAL A 116 -14.78 5.75 -41.17
CA VAL A 116 -14.36 4.39 -40.80
C VAL A 116 -14.78 4.05 -39.37
N CYS A 117 -14.62 4.97 -38.43
CA CYS A 117 -15.09 4.79 -37.06
C CYS A 117 -16.60 4.54 -37.00
N ALA A 118 -17.41 5.35 -37.69
CA ALA A 118 -18.86 5.18 -37.73
C ALA A 118 -19.27 3.83 -38.36
N ARG A 119 -18.65 3.47 -39.49
CA ARG A 119 -18.91 2.20 -40.20
C ARG A 119 -18.48 0.98 -39.39
N ALA A 120 -17.36 1.06 -38.67
CA ALA A 120 -16.89 -0.04 -37.83
C ALA A 120 -17.91 -0.34 -36.71
N VAL A 121 -18.44 0.68 -36.05
CA VAL A 121 -19.49 0.50 -35.02
C VAL A 121 -20.78 -0.03 -35.64
N ALA A 122 -21.14 0.40 -36.85
CA ALA A 122 -22.29 -0.15 -37.57
C ALA A 122 -22.11 -1.65 -37.89
N ALA A 123 -20.88 -2.08 -38.18
CA ALA A 123 -20.50 -3.48 -38.36
C ALA A 123 -20.34 -4.27 -37.04
N GLY A 124 -20.58 -3.64 -35.89
CA GLY A 124 -20.43 -4.26 -34.56
C GLY A 124 -18.98 -4.38 -34.07
N ILE A 125 -18.04 -3.70 -34.73
CA ILE A 125 -16.61 -3.71 -34.38
C ILE A 125 -16.32 -2.52 -33.45
N GLY A 126 -15.77 -2.81 -32.28
CA GLY A 126 -15.37 -1.81 -31.29
C GLY A 126 -15.77 -2.19 -29.87
N TYR A 127 -15.39 -1.33 -28.92
CA TYR A 127 -15.62 -1.51 -27.50
C TYR A 127 -16.36 -0.32 -26.91
N VAL A 128 -17.50 -0.56 -26.30
CA VAL A 128 -18.22 0.44 -25.51
C VAL A 128 -17.40 0.81 -24.29
N VAL A 129 -17.10 2.10 -24.14
CA VAL A 129 -16.33 2.65 -23.04
C VAL A 129 -17.27 3.05 -21.93
N LYS A 130 -17.36 2.22 -20.89
CA LYS A 130 -18.16 2.51 -19.69
C LYS A 130 -17.40 3.51 -18.81
N VAL A 131 -17.79 4.78 -18.94
CA VAL A 131 -17.24 5.91 -18.19
C VAL A 131 -17.83 6.02 -16.77
N TYR A 132 -19.09 5.63 -16.63
CA TYR A 132 -19.80 5.58 -15.36
C TYR A 132 -19.93 4.13 -14.91
N GLY A 133 -19.66 3.88 -13.62
CA GLY A 133 -20.02 2.61 -13.01
C GLY A 133 -21.54 2.46 -12.92
N PRO A 134 -22.06 1.24 -12.73
CA PRO A 134 -23.50 0.97 -12.58
C PRO A 134 -24.08 1.52 -11.26
N GLU A 135 -23.29 2.27 -10.49
CA GLU A 135 -23.59 2.71 -9.13
C GLU A 135 -23.73 4.22 -9.07
N THR A 136 -24.75 4.70 -8.38
CA THR A 136 -24.98 6.14 -8.17
C THR A 136 -24.89 6.48 -6.69
N ARG A 137 -24.13 7.51 -6.36
CA ARG A 137 -24.01 8.02 -4.98
C ARG A 137 -24.92 9.21 -4.75
N ILE A 138 -25.78 9.11 -3.75
CA ILE A 138 -26.64 10.20 -3.26
C ILE A 138 -26.03 10.69 -1.95
N THR A 139 -25.50 11.91 -1.96
CA THR A 139 -24.86 12.53 -0.78
C THR A 139 -25.78 13.61 -0.21
N ILE A 140 -26.10 13.49 1.07
CA ILE A 140 -26.88 14.45 1.83
C ILE A 140 -25.93 15.14 2.81
N SER A 141 -25.77 16.44 2.63
CA SER A 141 -24.84 17.26 3.42
C SER A 141 -25.49 18.57 3.84
N ARG A 142 -25.13 19.06 5.02
CA ARG A 142 -25.41 20.46 5.42
C ARG A 142 -24.72 21.46 4.48
N LYS A 143 -25.36 22.61 4.21
CA LYS A 143 -24.82 23.63 3.29
C LYS A 143 -23.82 24.59 3.95
N ARG A 144 -24.03 24.96 5.23
CA ARG A 144 -23.19 25.92 5.96
C ARG A 144 -22.30 25.21 6.99
N ARG A 145 -21.07 25.71 7.18
CA ARG A 145 -20.19 25.33 8.31
C ARG A 145 -20.60 26.13 9.54
N TYR A 146 -20.49 25.53 10.72
CA TYR A 146 -20.75 26.25 11.98
C TYR A 146 -19.61 27.25 12.24
N GLY A 147 -19.95 28.48 12.61
CA GLY A 147 -19.00 29.46 13.14
C GLY A 147 -18.75 29.25 14.64
N PRO A 148 -17.80 30.00 15.25
CA PRO A 148 -17.53 29.91 16.68
C PRO A 148 -18.64 30.58 17.50
N GLY A 149 -19.46 29.76 18.20
CA GLY A 149 -20.23 30.14 19.41
C GLY A 149 -21.46 31.07 19.26
N GLY A 150 -22.57 30.73 19.93
CA GLY A 150 -23.75 31.59 20.09
C GLY A 150 -25.03 30.79 20.44
N MET A 151 -25.95 31.38 21.22
CA MET A 151 -27.22 30.73 21.64
C MET A 151 -28.11 30.31 20.45
N SER A 152 -28.02 31.01 19.31
CA SER A 152 -28.75 30.68 18.08
C SER A 152 -28.11 29.53 17.28
N SER A 153 -26.84 29.19 17.54
CA SER A 153 -26.08 28.16 16.81
C SER A 153 -26.60 26.75 17.12
N GLU A 154 -26.91 26.46 18.38
CA GLU A 154 -27.44 25.15 18.81
C GLU A 154 -28.83 24.87 18.26
N ARG A 155 -29.72 25.89 18.26
CA ARG A 155 -31.06 25.78 17.67
C ARG A 155 -30.97 25.47 16.17
N TYR A 156 -30.10 26.18 15.45
CA TYR A 156 -29.89 25.95 14.03
C TYR A 156 -29.30 24.56 13.78
N ARG A 157 -28.32 24.10 14.57
CA ARG A 157 -27.74 22.76 14.49
C ARG A 157 -28.81 21.66 14.63
N ARG A 158 -29.69 21.77 15.63
CA ARG A 158 -30.81 20.83 15.82
C ARG A 158 -31.77 20.83 14.62
N SER A 159 -32.13 22.00 14.11
CA SER A 159 -33.01 22.13 12.95
C SER A 159 -32.41 21.50 11.69
N VAL A 160 -31.13 21.74 11.42
CA VAL A 160 -30.41 21.16 10.26
C VAL A 160 -30.28 19.64 10.40
N GLU A 161 -29.88 19.13 11.56
CA GLU A 161 -29.71 17.69 11.80
C GLU A 161 -31.06 16.94 11.69
N GLY A 162 -32.16 17.55 12.17
CA GLY A 162 -33.51 17.03 11.99
C GLY A 162 -33.98 17.02 10.53
N ALA A 163 -33.71 18.10 9.78
CA ALA A 163 -34.03 18.18 8.36
C ALA A 163 -33.27 17.13 7.53
N VAL A 164 -31.98 16.92 7.83
CA VAL A 164 -31.17 15.86 7.20
C VAL A 164 -31.75 14.49 7.51
N GLN A 165 -32.12 14.22 8.76
CA GLN A 165 -32.71 12.93 9.16
C GLN A 165 -34.07 12.67 8.48
N SER A 166 -34.89 13.70 8.30
CA SER A 166 -36.15 13.60 7.55
C SER A 166 -35.91 13.23 6.08
N LEU A 167 -34.95 13.91 5.43
CA LEU A 167 -34.58 13.62 4.05
C LEU A 167 -33.99 12.21 3.87
N VAL A 168 -33.17 11.74 4.82
CA VAL A 168 -32.64 10.37 4.81
C VAL A 168 -33.78 9.36 4.84
N ARG A 169 -34.77 9.55 5.72
CA ARG A 169 -35.95 8.66 5.79
C ARG A 169 -36.76 8.70 4.49
N GLY A 170 -37.03 9.89 3.95
CA GLY A 170 -37.78 10.04 2.69
C GLY A 170 -37.09 9.35 1.50
N ILE A 171 -35.77 9.54 1.35
CA ILE A 171 -34.99 8.88 0.29
C ILE A 171 -34.96 7.37 0.48
N ARG A 172 -34.82 6.89 1.73
CA ARG A 172 -34.86 5.46 2.05
C ARG A 172 -36.18 4.83 1.59
N SER A 173 -37.31 5.41 1.99
CA SER A 173 -38.64 4.93 1.59
C SER A 173 -38.84 4.96 0.07
N ALA A 174 -38.33 5.99 -0.62
CA ALA A 174 -38.43 6.08 -2.08
C ALA A 174 -37.61 5.00 -2.80
N LEU A 175 -36.44 4.63 -2.29
CA LEU A 175 -35.61 3.55 -2.83
C LEU A 175 -36.21 2.17 -2.53
N ASP A 176 -36.70 1.96 -1.31
CA ASP A 176 -37.35 0.72 -0.88
C ASP A 176 -38.63 0.46 -1.71
N ALA A 177 -39.44 1.50 -1.95
CA ALA A 177 -40.66 1.41 -2.76
C ALA A 177 -40.39 0.95 -4.21
N ARG A 178 -39.22 1.29 -4.76
CA ARG A 178 -38.78 0.86 -6.10
C ARG A 178 -37.95 -0.42 -6.08
N LYS A 179 -37.81 -1.09 -4.92
CA LYS A 179 -36.98 -2.29 -4.72
C LYS A 179 -35.52 -2.09 -5.21
N MET A 180 -34.99 -0.87 -5.06
CA MET A 180 -33.61 -0.57 -5.45
C MET A 180 -32.67 -0.96 -4.32
N GLU A 181 -31.61 -1.69 -4.66
CA GLU A 181 -30.60 -2.07 -3.68
C GLU A 181 -29.64 -0.91 -3.38
N TYR A 182 -29.37 -0.66 -2.10
CA TYR A 182 -28.44 0.39 -1.68
C TYR A 182 -27.66 0.03 -0.41
N ASP A 183 -26.54 0.72 -0.24
CA ASP A 183 -25.82 0.81 1.03
C ASP A 183 -25.93 2.23 1.59
N LEU A 184 -26.24 2.34 2.89
CA LEU A 184 -26.46 3.60 3.58
C LEU A 184 -25.37 3.81 4.64
N ALA A 185 -24.56 4.86 4.47
CA ALA A 185 -23.63 5.31 5.49
C ALA A 185 -24.14 6.60 6.15
N ILE A 186 -24.31 6.59 7.47
CA ILE A 186 -24.84 7.70 8.26
C ILE A 186 -23.74 8.29 9.13
N ARG A 187 -23.61 9.62 9.14
CA ARG A 187 -22.78 10.35 10.10
C ARG A 187 -23.67 10.93 11.20
N LYS A 188 -23.57 10.35 12.40
CA LYS A 188 -24.30 10.81 13.59
C LYS A 188 -23.64 12.06 14.19
N GLY A 189 -24.46 12.99 14.65
CA GLY A 189 -24.06 14.18 15.41
C GLY A 189 -24.63 14.18 16.82
N ALA A 190 -24.50 15.31 17.51
CA ALA A 190 -24.96 15.47 18.88
C ALA A 190 -26.49 15.40 19.03
N HIS A 191 -27.25 15.78 17.99
CA HIS A 191 -28.71 15.90 18.06
C HIS A 191 -29.47 15.21 16.92
N GLY A 192 -28.76 14.49 16.04
CA GLY A 192 -29.36 13.80 14.89
C GLY A 192 -28.35 13.36 13.85
N THR A 193 -28.72 13.46 12.57
CA THR A 193 -27.83 13.08 11.46
C THR A 193 -27.17 14.31 10.86
N ILE A 194 -25.84 14.36 10.87
CA ILE A 194 -25.06 15.47 10.26
C ILE A 194 -25.07 15.36 8.73
N GLY A 195 -25.07 14.13 8.23
CA GLY A 195 -25.06 13.82 6.81
C GLY A 195 -25.18 12.33 6.58
N ALA A 196 -25.52 11.97 5.35
CA ALA A 196 -25.64 10.58 4.94
C ALA A 196 -25.20 10.42 3.48
N SER A 197 -24.75 9.22 3.13
CA SER A 197 -24.49 8.86 1.75
C SER A 197 -25.13 7.52 1.44
N PHE A 198 -25.97 7.49 0.42
CA PHE A 198 -26.47 6.26 -0.20
C PHE A 198 -25.57 5.92 -1.38
N THR A 199 -25.14 4.67 -1.48
CA THR A 199 -24.58 4.08 -2.70
C THR A 199 -25.66 3.16 -3.25
N VAL A 200 -26.32 3.58 -4.33
CA VAL A 200 -27.40 2.84 -4.98
C VAL A 200 -26.82 2.04 -6.13
N TYR A 201 -27.11 0.74 -6.19
CA TYR A 201 -26.67 -0.16 -7.25
C TYR A 201 -27.56 -0.06 -8.49
N SER A 202 -27.75 1.17 -8.96
CA SER A 202 -28.51 1.46 -10.17
C SER A 202 -27.92 2.70 -10.85
N PRO A 203 -27.96 2.75 -12.20
CA PRO A 203 -27.52 3.93 -12.90
C PRO A 203 -28.47 5.12 -12.65
N ARG A 204 -27.99 6.31 -12.98
CA ARG A 204 -28.63 7.58 -12.60
C ARG A 204 -30.02 7.75 -13.22
N ASP A 205 -30.21 7.19 -14.39
CA ASP A 205 -31.48 7.19 -15.14
C ASP A 205 -32.61 6.52 -14.34
N CYS A 206 -32.34 5.37 -13.72
CA CYS A 206 -33.32 4.68 -12.88
C CYS A 206 -33.76 5.50 -11.65
N LEU A 207 -32.93 6.45 -11.19
CA LEU A 207 -33.23 7.33 -10.07
C LEU A 207 -34.12 8.52 -10.44
N PHE A 208 -34.39 8.77 -11.73
CA PHE A 208 -35.31 9.83 -12.14
C PHE A 208 -36.70 9.60 -11.55
N GLY A 209 -37.24 10.64 -10.92
CA GLY A 209 -38.52 10.61 -10.21
C GLY A 209 -38.49 9.99 -8.81
N ALA A 210 -37.48 9.18 -8.45
CA ALA A 210 -37.33 8.65 -7.09
C ALA A 210 -36.67 9.66 -6.15
N VAL A 211 -35.56 10.24 -6.61
CA VAL A 211 -34.77 11.19 -5.81
C VAL A 211 -34.41 12.38 -6.69
N ARG A 212 -34.69 13.59 -6.20
CA ARG A 212 -34.33 14.84 -6.86
C ARG A 212 -33.11 15.46 -6.19
N GLN A 213 -32.31 16.18 -6.97
CA GLN A 213 -31.29 17.05 -6.39
C GLN A 213 -31.98 18.23 -5.70
N ILE A 214 -31.62 18.49 -4.44
CA ILE A 214 -32.24 19.52 -3.61
C ILE A 214 -31.13 20.45 -3.11
N ARG A 215 -31.33 21.76 -3.26
CA ARG A 215 -30.43 22.80 -2.74
C ARG A 215 -31.24 23.82 -1.95
N THR A 216 -31.33 23.62 -0.64
CA THR A 216 -32.03 24.53 0.27
C THR A 216 -31.01 25.38 1.05
N SER A 217 -31.46 26.37 1.82
CA SER A 217 -30.62 27.16 2.74
C SER A 217 -29.87 26.29 3.76
N SER A 218 -30.49 25.21 4.23
CA SER A 218 -29.98 24.34 5.30
C SER A 218 -29.27 23.07 4.80
N VAL A 219 -29.79 22.41 3.75
CA VAL A 219 -29.36 21.08 3.29
C VAL A 219 -29.12 21.05 1.77
N ASN A 220 -28.17 20.22 1.35
CA ASN A 220 -27.82 19.94 -0.03
C ASN A 220 -27.85 18.42 -0.29
N VAL A 221 -28.61 18.00 -1.30
CA VAL A 221 -28.68 16.62 -1.80
C VAL A 221 -28.05 16.58 -3.19
N LYS A 222 -26.91 15.90 -3.30
CA LYS A 222 -26.16 15.73 -4.55
C LYS A 222 -26.24 14.29 -5.03
N ILE A 223 -26.73 14.08 -6.24
CA ILE A 223 -26.73 12.79 -6.92
C ILE A 223 -25.56 12.77 -7.90
N THR A 224 -24.59 11.88 -7.70
CA THR A 224 -23.37 11.78 -8.50
C THR A 224 -23.19 10.32 -8.95
N PRO A 225 -23.16 10.02 -10.26
CA PRO A 225 -22.77 8.68 -10.72
C PRO A 225 -21.33 8.41 -10.29
N LEU A 226 -21.03 7.21 -9.79
CA LEU A 226 -19.68 6.85 -9.40
C LEU A 226 -18.85 6.52 -10.63
N TYR A 227 -17.74 7.21 -10.80
CA TYR A 227 -16.81 6.92 -11.87
C TYR A 227 -16.02 5.64 -11.55
N THR A 228 -15.82 4.81 -12.56
CA THR A 228 -14.85 3.71 -12.46
C THR A 228 -13.44 4.31 -12.38
N LYS A 229 -12.56 3.70 -11.58
CA LYS A 229 -11.16 4.16 -11.41
C LYS A 229 -10.40 4.15 -12.74
N SER A 230 -10.70 3.18 -13.59
CA SER A 230 -10.24 3.03 -14.97
C SER A 230 -11.45 2.87 -15.91
N PHE A 231 -11.31 3.24 -17.18
CA PHE A 231 -12.37 3.00 -18.16
C PHE A 231 -12.52 1.49 -18.42
N GLU A 232 -13.76 0.99 -18.36
CA GLU A 232 -14.08 -0.40 -18.71
C GLU A 232 -14.49 -0.47 -20.19
N TYR A 233 -13.94 -1.44 -20.92
CA TYR A 233 -14.17 -1.63 -22.35
C TYR A 233 -14.99 -2.90 -22.55
N MET A 234 -16.22 -2.77 -23.04
CA MET A 234 -17.10 -3.89 -23.34
C MET A 234 -17.21 -4.10 -24.85
N PRO A 235 -16.85 -5.27 -25.40
CA PRO A 235 -16.93 -5.50 -26.84
C PRO A 235 -18.38 -5.39 -27.33
N LEU A 236 -18.57 -4.79 -28.51
CA LEU A 236 -19.88 -4.63 -29.15
C LEU A 236 -20.46 -5.98 -29.62
N LEU A 237 -19.64 -6.76 -30.32
CA LEU A 237 -19.90 -8.15 -30.63
C LEU A 237 -19.36 -9.00 -29.46
N GLN A 238 -20.28 -9.55 -28.66
CA GLN A 238 -19.92 -10.63 -27.75
C GLN A 238 -19.62 -11.86 -28.59
N GLU A 239 -18.36 -12.05 -29.00
CA GLU A 239 -17.88 -13.41 -29.24
C GLU A 239 -18.17 -14.18 -27.95
N SER A 240 -18.98 -15.22 -28.07
CA SER A 240 -19.46 -16.08 -26.99
C SER A 240 -18.40 -16.18 -25.91
N THR A 241 -18.68 -15.53 -24.77
CA THR A 241 -17.95 -15.60 -23.51
C THR A 241 -16.73 -16.52 -23.59
N LYS A 242 -15.51 -15.97 -23.75
CA LYS A 242 -14.28 -16.64 -23.31
C LYS A 242 -14.66 -17.27 -21.97
N GLU A 243 -14.73 -18.60 -21.91
CA GLU A 243 -15.34 -19.34 -20.80
C GLU A 243 -14.89 -18.69 -19.50
N ALA A 244 -15.83 -18.09 -18.76
CA ALA A 244 -15.52 -17.48 -17.47
C ALA A 244 -14.74 -18.52 -16.68
N VAL A 245 -13.53 -18.17 -16.24
CA VAL A 245 -12.60 -19.08 -15.55
C VAL A 245 -13.41 -19.92 -14.56
N LYS A 246 -13.49 -21.24 -14.78
CA LYS A 246 -14.30 -22.19 -13.98
C LYS A 246 -13.76 -22.41 -12.55
N ARG A 247 -13.03 -21.44 -12.02
CA ARG A 247 -12.41 -21.52 -10.70
C ARG A 247 -13.38 -20.99 -9.66
N TYR A 248 -13.48 -21.72 -8.55
CA TYR A 248 -14.22 -21.27 -7.38
C TYR A 248 -13.29 -20.55 -6.39
N LEU A 249 -13.82 -19.52 -5.73
CA LEU A 249 -13.05 -18.61 -4.89
C LEU A 249 -13.55 -18.60 -3.43
N ILE A 250 -12.60 -18.50 -2.51
CA ILE A 250 -12.82 -18.14 -1.10
C ILE A 250 -12.37 -16.69 -0.94
N VAL A 251 -13.25 -15.82 -0.48
CA VAL A 251 -13.03 -14.37 -0.43
C VAL A 251 -13.09 -13.91 1.03
N GLY A 252 -11.97 -13.45 1.57
CA GLY A 252 -11.95 -12.78 2.87
C GLY A 252 -12.22 -11.29 2.71
N VAL A 253 -13.13 -10.75 3.52
CA VAL A 253 -13.50 -9.32 3.47
C VAL A 253 -13.42 -8.75 4.89
N ASP A 254 -12.58 -7.73 5.05
CA ASP A 254 -12.50 -6.90 6.26
C ASP A 254 -13.15 -5.53 5.95
N PRO A 255 -14.43 -5.29 6.31
CA PRO A 255 -15.12 -4.06 5.99
C PRO A 255 -14.87 -2.95 7.02
N GLY A 256 -14.56 -1.75 6.55
CA GLY A 256 -14.38 -0.57 7.39
C GLY A 256 -14.31 0.72 6.58
N MET A 257 -13.66 1.76 7.14
CA MET A 257 -13.33 2.96 6.35
C MET A 257 -12.39 2.61 5.18
N VAL A 258 -11.48 1.67 5.43
CA VAL A 258 -10.69 0.95 4.44
C VAL A 258 -11.19 -0.48 4.45
N THR A 259 -11.50 -1.01 3.28
CA THR A 259 -11.94 -2.39 3.12
C THR A 259 -10.77 -3.22 2.60
N GLY A 260 -10.42 -4.28 3.31
CA GLY A 260 -9.49 -5.31 2.85
C GLY A 260 -10.22 -6.42 2.11
N VAL A 261 -9.66 -6.89 1.01
CA VAL A 261 -10.18 -8.01 0.22
C VAL A 261 -9.04 -8.95 -0.15
N ALA A 262 -9.14 -10.20 0.32
CA ALA A 262 -8.26 -11.29 -0.04
C ALA A 262 -9.04 -12.35 -0.83
N VAL A 263 -8.48 -12.82 -1.93
CA VAL A 263 -9.11 -13.81 -2.81
C VAL A 263 -8.21 -15.03 -2.90
N MET A 264 -8.73 -16.20 -2.57
CA MET A 264 -8.05 -17.48 -2.62
C MET A 264 -8.80 -18.47 -3.50
N ASP A 265 -8.09 -19.42 -4.11
CA ASP A 265 -8.71 -20.58 -4.75
C ASP A 265 -9.03 -21.70 -3.74
N LEU A 266 -9.72 -22.75 -4.19
CA LEU A 266 -10.02 -23.94 -3.35
C LEU A 266 -8.80 -24.82 -3.04
N ASN A 267 -7.61 -24.46 -3.55
CA ASN A 267 -6.34 -25.14 -3.25
C ASN A 267 -5.49 -24.36 -2.25
N GLY A 268 -6.00 -23.24 -1.73
CA GLY A 268 -5.30 -22.41 -0.75
C GLY A 268 -4.30 -21.42 -1.36
N ARG A 269 -4.30 -21.23 -2.68
CA ARG A 269 -3.43 -20.22 -3.34
C ARG A 269 -4.11 -18.86 -3.31
N VAL A 270 -3.38 -17.83 -2.88
CA VAL A 270 -3.88 -16.45 -2.93
C VAL A 270 -3.75 -15.91 -4.36
N LEU A 271 -4.86 -15.46 -4.92
CA LEU A 271 -4.95 -14.92 -6.28
C LEU A 271 -4.85 -13.40 -6.30
N SER A 272 -5.36 -12.74 -5.26
CA SER A 272 -5.38 -11.28 -5.16
C SER A 272 -5.46 -10.86 -3.70
N LEU A 273 -4.72 -9.82 -3.35
CA LEU A 273 -4.77 -9.17 -2.04
C LEU A 273 -4.78 -7.65 -2.25
N THR A 274 -5.86 -6.99 -1.86
CA THR A 274 -6.03 -5.56 -2.09
C THR A 274 -6.76 -4.90 -0.93
N SER A 275 -6.53 -3.60 -0.77
CA SER A 275 -7.23 -2.77 0.19
C SER A 275 -7.56 -1.41 -0.42
N GLY A 276 -8.59 -0.75 0.10
CA GLY A 276 -9.01 0.53 -0.45
C GLY A 276 -10.04 1.25 0.39
N ARG A 277 -9.93 2.57 0.43
CA ARG A 277 -10.84 3.43 1.19
C ARG A 277 -12.21 3.50 0.51
N GLY A 278 -13.26 3.16 1.26
CA GLY A 278 -14.65 3.26 0.81
C GLY A 278 -14.97 2.38 -0.40
N MET A 279 -14.44 1.16 -0.44
CA MET A 279 -14.80 0.20 -1.48
C MET A 279 -16.28 -0.16 -1.37
N THR A 280 -16.97 -0.22 -2.50
CA THR A 280 -18.38 -0.62 -2.59
C THR A 280 -18.49 -2.11 -2.89
N ARG A 281 -19.62 -2.76 -2.54
CA ARG A 281 -19.87 -4.17 -2.88
C ARG A 281 -19.75 -4.46 -4.37
N GLY A 282 -20.22 -3.54 -5.23
CA GLY A 282 -20.11 -3.69 -6.67
C GLY A 282 -18.67 -3.61 -7.19
N GLN A 283 -17.79 -2.80 -6.57
CA GLN A 283 -16.35 -2.81 -6.87
C GLN A 283 -15.71 -4.16 -6.54
N ILE A 284 -16.06 -4.73 -5.39
CA ILE A 284 -15.59 -6.05 -4.96
C ILE A 284 -16.08 -7.12 -5.94
N ALA A 285 -17.38 -7.15 -6.25
CA ALA A 285 -17.95 -8.10 -7.21
C ALA A 285 -17.28 -8.05 -8.60
N ARG A 286 -16.96 -6.85 -9.11
CA ARG A 286 -16.24 -6.69 -10.38
C ARG A 286 -14.81 -7.23 -10.33
N SER A 287 -14.10 -7.00 -9.23
CA SER A 287 -12.74 -7.57 -9.06
C SER A 287 -12.77 -9.10 -9.01
N LEU A 288 -13.82 -9.69 -8.44
CA LEU A 288 -14.00 -11.15 -8.38
C LEU A 288 -14.34 -11.75 -9.74
N ALA A 289 -15.15 -11.05 -10.55
CA ALA A 289 -15.57 -11.54 -11.87
C ALA A 289 -14.40 -11.84 -12.82
N SER A 290 -13.27 -11.14 -12.69
CA SER A 290 -12.05 -11.45 -13.46
C SER A 290 -11.26 -12.65 -12.95
N LEU A 291 -11.49 -13.08 -11.71
CA LEU A 291 -10.71 -14.12 -11.04
C LEU A 291 -11.44 -15.48 -11.00
N GLY A 292 -12.77 -15.47 -10.94
CA GLY A 292 -13.58 -16.70 -10.84
C GLY A 292 -14.92 -16.47 -10.14
N ARG A 293 -15.56 -17.56 -9.72
CA ARG A 293 -16.86 -17.56 -9.03
C ARG A 293 -16.66 -17.60 -7.52
N ALA A 294 -17.08 -16.55 -6.81
CA ALA A 294 -17.06 -16.54 -5.35
C ALA A 294 -18.01 -17.60 -4.79
N LEU A 295 -17.47 -18.51 -3.99
CA LEU A 295 -18.19 -19.61 -3.35
C LEU A 295 -18.37 -19.38 -1.85
N VAL A 296 -17.37 -18.79 -1.21
CA VAL A 296 -17.37 -18.49 0.23
C VAL A 296 -16.94 -17.04 0.43
N PHE A 297 -17.69 -16.29 1.25
CA PHE A 297 -17.26 -15.00 1.79
C PHE A 297 -16.97 -15.17 3.29
N ALA A 298 -15.75 -14.87 3.68
CA ALA A 298 -15.23 -15.06 5.03
C ALA A 298 -15.06 -13.72 5.75
N SER A 299 -15.39 -13.69 7.04
CA SER A 299 -15.08 -12.60 7.96
C SER A 299 -14.30 -13.13 9.16
N ASP A 300 -13.46 -12.28 9.73
CA ASP A 300 -12.65 -12.51 10.93
C ASP A 300 -13.43 -12.25 12.24
N VAL A 301 -14.62 -11.66 12.16
CA VAL A 301 -15.45 -11.30 13.31
C VAL A 301 -16.79 -12.05 13.32
N SER A 302 -17.35 -12.21 14.52
CA SER A 302 -18.65 -12.83 14.77
C SER A 302 -19.53 -11.88 15.60
N PRO A 303 -20.76 -11.55 15.16
CA PRO A 303 -21.37 -11.93 13.88
C PRO A 303 -20.69 -11.25 12.67
N PRO A 304 -20.84 -11.81 11.45
CA PRO A 304 -20.22 -11.24 10.25
C PRO A 304 -20.84 -9.87 9.91
N PRO A 305 -20.05 -8.90 9.41
CA PRO A 305 -20.57 -7.59 9.06
C PRO A 305 -21.54 -7.62 7.87
N ASP A 306 -22.49 -6.67 7.82
CA ASP A 306 -23.52 -6.54 6.78
C ASP A 306 -22.98 -6.56 5.34
N MET A 307 -21.79 -6.00 5.11
CA MET A 307 -21.18 -5.98 3.78
C MET A 307 -20.88 -7.41 3.29
N VAL A 308 -20.41 -8.28 4.19
CA VAL A 308 -20.03 -9.66 3.91
C VAL A 308 -21.27 -10.51 3.62
N THR A 309 -22.30 -10.38 4.46
CA THR A 309 -23.56 -11.12 4.29
C THR A 309 -24.27 -10.74 3.00
N LYS A 310 -24.33 -9.45 2.66
CA LYS A 310 -24.92 -9.00 1.38
C LYS A 310 -24.09 -9.40 0.16
N LEU A 311 -22.75 -9.38 0.25
CA LEU A 311 -21.89 -9.88 -0.83
C LEU A 311 -22.12 -11.38 -1.06
N ALA A 312 -22.22 -12.17 0.00
CA ALA A 312 -22.51 -13.59 -0.09
C ALA A 312 -23.87 -13.85 -0.76
N ALA A 313 -24.91 -13.11 -0.35
CA ALA A 313 -26.23 -13.20 -0.97
C ALA A 313 -26.20 -12.86 -2.47
N MET A 314 -25.51 -11.78 -2.85
CA MET A 314 -25.35 -11.36 -4.25
C MET A 314 -24.69 -12.44 -5.12
N HIS A 315 -23.76 -13.21 -4.56
CA HIS A 315 -23.03 -14.26 -5.26
C HIS A 315 -23.61 -15.68 -5.05
N SER A 316 -24.71 -15.83 -4.30
CA SER A 316 -25.22 -17.14 -3.86
C SER A 316 -24.13 -18.00 -3.20
N ALA A 317 -23.30 -17.34 -2.39
CA ALA A 317 -22.14 -17.88 -1.71
C ALA A 317 -22.42 -18.07 -0.22
N ILE A 318 -21.61 -18.91 0.42
CA ILE A 318 -21.72 -19.23 1.85
C ILE A 318 -20.99 -18.15 2.64
N VAL A 319 -21.57 -17.73 3.77
CA VAL A 319 -20.87 -16.86 4.72
C VAL A 319 -20.12 -17.72 5.72
N PHE A 320 -18.82 -17.50 5.85
CA PHE A 320 -17.98 -18.11 6.88
C PHE A 320 -17.55 -17.06 7.89
N PHE A 321 -17.62 -17.40 9.18
CA PHE A 321 -17.08 -16.61 10.27
C PHE A 321 -16.66 -17.56 11.40
N PRO A 322 -15.63 -17.22 12.18
CA PRO A 322 -15.20 -18.05 13.31
C PRO A 322 -16.18 -17.96 14.48
N ASP A 323 -16.22 -18.99 15.33
CA ASP A 323 -17.08 -18.98 16.54
C ASP A 323 -16.73 -17.82 17.48
N ASN A 324 -15.43 -17.54 17.62
CA ASN A 324 -14.89 -16.41 18.36
C ASN A 324 -14.14 -15.47 17.41
N PRO A 325 -14.24 -14.13 17.57
CA PRO A 325 -13.46 -13.18 16.78
C PRO A 325 -11.96 -13.48 16.83
N MET A 326 -11.29 -13.42 15.67
CA MET A 326 -9.86 -13.73 15.57
C MET A 326 -9.02 -12.68 16.32
N ARG A 327 -8.05 -13.15 17.11
CA ARG A 327 -7.14 -12.27 17.85
C ARG A 327 -6.08 -11.67 16.92
N THR A 328 -5.57 -10.48 17.24
CA THR A 328 -4.54 -9.81 16.42
C THR A 328 -3.30 -10.68 16.19
N TYR A 329 -2.82 -11.37 17.24
CA TYR A 329 -1.68 -12.30 17.13
C TYR A 329 -1.94 -13.45 16.16
N GLU A 330 -3.13 -14.07 16.22
CA GLU A 330 -3.54 -15.16 15.32
C GLU A 330 -3.55 -14.70 13.86
N LYS A 331 -4.04 -13.49 13.58
CA LYS A 331 -4.04 -12.91 12.23
C LYS A 331 -2.63 -12.68 11.69
N SER A 332 -1.71 -12.20 12.54
CA SER A 332 -0.31 -11.99 12.19
C SER A 332 0.39 -13.31 11.86
N GLU A 333 0.25 -14.32 12.72
CA GLU A 333 0.86 -15.64 12.52
C GLU A 333 0.40 -16.30 11.21
N ILE A 334 -0.90 -16.27 10.93
CA ILE A 334 -1.46 -16.81 9.68
C ILE A 334 -0.90 -16.07 8.47
N SER A 335 -0.82 -14.74 8.54
CA SER A 335 -0.36 -13.91 7.42
C SER A 335 1.13 -14.08 7.15
N GLU A 336 1.96 -14.17 8.20
CA GLU A 336 3.38 -14.45 8.09
C GLU A 336 3.64 -15.82 7.46
N ARG A 337 2.90 -16.85 7.88
CA ARG A 337 3.02 -18.18 7.27
C ARG A 337 2.71 -18.15 5.77
N ILE A 338 1.61 -17.53 5.37
CA ILE A 338 1.23 -17.43 3.95
C ILE A 338 2.24 -16.61 3.15
N THR A 339 2.75 -15.53 3.73
CA THR A 339 3.78 -14.67 3.13
C THR A 339 5.05 -15.47 2.85
N ASN A 340 5.50 -16.29 3.80
CA ASN A 340 6.67 -17.13 3.66
C ASN A 340 6.44 -18.27 2.65
N ASP A 341 5.29 -18.93 2.70
CA ASP A 341 4.98 -20.11 1.86
C ASP A 341 4.74 -19.73 0.38
N GLN A 342 4.13 -18.57 0.12
CA GLN A 342 3.66 -18.18 -1.22
C GLN A 342 4.32 -16.90 -1.77
N GLY A 343 5.23 -16.27 -1.01
CA GLY A 343 5.94 -15.06 -1.43
C GLY A 343 5.05 -13.81 -1.58
N ILE A 344 3.98 -13.72 -0.79
CA ILE A 344 2.97 -12.64 -0.90
C ILE A 344 3.35 -11.48 0.01
N VAL A 345 3.33 -10.26 -0.51
CA VAL A 345 3.59 -9.05 0.29
C VAL A 345 2.28 -8.51 0.87
N VAL A 346 2.18 -8.46 2.20
CA VAL A 346 1.06 -7.82 2.91
C VAL A 346 1.40 -6.36 3.17
N GLY A 347 0.63 -5.44 2.58
CA GLY A 347 0.91 -4.00 2.66
C GLY A 347 0.32 -3.28 3.87
N ASP A 348 -0.83 -3.74 4.39
CA ASP A 348 -1.50 -3.10 5.52
C ASP A 348 -2.29 -4.07 6.41
N ALA A 349 -2.76 -3.57 7.56
CA ALA A 349 -3.53 -4.34 8.53
C ALA A 349 -4.86 -4.88 7.98
N HIS A 350 -5.50 -4.20 7.03
CA HIS A 350 -6.77 -4.65 6.43
C HIS A 350 -6.55 -5.79 5.44
N GLN A 351 -5.44 -5.75 4.69
CA GLN A 351 -4.98 -6.87 3.86
C GLN A 351 -4.65 -8.08 4.75
N ARG A 352 -3.93 -7.88 5.85
CA ARG A 352 -3.65 -8.95 6.83
C ARG A 352 -4.93 -9.58 7.36
N ASP A 353 -5.87 -8.77 7.82
CA ASP A 353 -7.08 -9.26 8.48
C ASP A 353 -8.02 -9.97 7.49
N SER A 354 -8.17 -9.44 6.27
CA SER A 354 -8.91 -10.11 5.20
C SER A 354 -8.25 -11.42 4.72
N LEU A 355 -6.91 -11.46 4.66
CA LEU A 355 -6.15 -12.67 4.32
C LEU A 355 -6.33 -13.76 5.38
N ALA A 356 -6.23 -13.38 6.67
CA ALA A 356 -6.45 -14.29 7.78
C ALA A 356 -7.87 -14.88 7.76
N ALA A 357 -8.90 -14.06 7.47
CA ALA A 357 -10.27 -14.52 7.32
C ALA A 357 -10.43 -15.55 6.20
N ALA A 358 -9.89 -15.25 5.01
CA ALA A 358 -9.93 -16.16 3.85
C ALA A 358 -9.23 -17.49 4.16
N PHE A 359 -8.07 -17.42 4.79
CA PHE A 359 -7.28 -18.59 5.12
C PHE A 359 -7.92 -19.45 6.22
N LYS A 360 -8.57 -18.84 7.21
CA LYS A 360 -9.32 -19.56 8.25
C LYS A 360 -10.47 -20.35 7.63
N ALA A 361 -11.19 -19.74 6.68
CA ALA A 361 -12.23 -20.43 5.92
C ALA A 361 -11.66 -21.60 5.10
N TYR A 362 -10.55 -21.40 4.39
CA TYR A 362 -9.87 -22.48 3.67
C TYR A 362 -9.46 -23.62 4.61
N SER A 363 -8.87 -23.32 5.76
CA SER A 363 -8.43 -24.31 6.75
C SER A 363 -9.58 -25.16 7.29
N PHE A 364 -10.76 -24.56 7.46
CA PHE A 364 -11.96 -25.28 7.88
C PHE A 364 -12.40 -26.32 6.83
N PHE A 365 -12.31 -25.99 5.53
CA PHE A 365 -12.69 -26.89 4.45
C PHE A 365 -11.57 -27.82 3.98
N ARG A 366 -10.31 -27.55 4.34
CA ARG A 366 -9.10 -28.22 3.84
C ARG A 366 -9.20 -29.75 3.90
N ASN A 367 -9.51 -30.30 5.07
CA ASN A 367 -9.55 -31.74 5.27
C ASN A 367 -10.61 -32.41 4.35
N LYS A 368 -11.77 -31.78 4.18
CA LYS A 368 -12.84 -32.28 3.29
C LYS A 368 -12.44 -32.18 1.81
N LEU A 369 -11.78 -31.09 1.43
CA LEU A 369 -11.29 -30.88 0.07
C LEU A 369 -10.16 -31.85 -0.31
N GLU A 370 -9.25 -32.14 0.61
CA GLU A 370 -8.18 -33.14 0.43
C GLU A 370 -8.76 -34.57 0.30
N GLN A 371 -9.69 -34.95 1.17
CA GLN A 371 -10.41 -36.24 1.07
C GLN A 371 -11.16 -36.38 -0.26
N CYS A 372 -11.80 -35.31 -0.72
CA CYS A 372 -12.47 -35.25 -2.01
C CYS A 372 -11.48 -35.46 -3.18
N MET A 373 -10.33 -34.79 -3.16
CA MET A 373 -9.30 -34.97 -4.19
C MET A 373 -8.81 -36.41 -4.27
N SER A 374 -8.57 -37.06 -3.12
CA SER A 374 -8.15 -38.47 -3.08
C SER A 374 -9.21 -39.41 -3.67
N HIS A 375 -10.49 -39.21 -3.35
CA HIS A 375 -11.59 -40.03 -3.90
C HIS A 375 -11.79 -39.84 -5.41
N VAL A 376 -11.63 -38.61 -5.91
CA VAL A 376 -11.74 -38.34 -7.35
C VAL A 376 -10.53 -38.91 -8.10
N ARG A 377 -9.30 -38.86 -7.54
CA ARG A 377 -8.11 -39.50 -8.15
C ARG A 377 -8.22 -41.02 -8.25
N LEU A 378 -8.90 -41.66 -7.30
CA LEU A 378 -9.19 -43.10 -7.34
C LEU A 378 -10.29 -43.46 -8.34
N SER A 379 -11.10 -42.48 -8.77
CA SER A 379 -12.15 -42.67 -9.76
C SER A 379 -11.58 -42.45 -11.17
N SER A 380 -11.67 -43.44 -12.05
CA SER A 380 -11.04 -43.43 -13.40
C SER A 380 -11.70 -42.50 -14.43
N ASP A 381 -12.54 -41.55 -14.01
CA ASP A 381 -13.46 -40.81 -14.88
C ASP A 381 -13.12 -39.32 -15.01
N ARG A 382 -13.46 -38.74 -16.17
CA ARG A 382 -13.33 -37.30 -16.48
C ARG A 382 -14.37 -36.48 -15.71
N VAL A 383 -14.16 -36.28 -14.42
CA VAL A 383 -14.98 -35.44 -13.54
C VAL A 383 -14.32 -34.07 -13.37
N ASP A 384 -15.10 -32.99 -13.39
CA ASP A 384 -14.60 -31.64 -13.11
C ASP A 384 -14.31 -31.49 -11.62
N LEU A 385 -13.04 -31.60 -11.26
CA LEU A 385 -12.55 -31.53 -9.88
C LEU A 385 -12.99 -30.25 -9.15
N GLU A 386 -13.05 -29.11 -9.84
CA GLU A 386 -13.43 -27.83 -9.24
C GLU A 386 -14.92 -27.80 -8.88
N GLU A 387 -15.78 -28.39 -9.72
CA GLU A 387 -17.21 -28.48 -9.47
C GLU A 387 -17.53 -29.40 -8.28
N VAL A 388 -16.86 -30.56 -8.19
CA VAL A 388 -17.05 -31.47 -7.05
C VAL A 388 -16.62 -30.80 -5.74
N LYS A 389 -15.47 -30.12 -5.72
CA LYS A 389 -15.02 -29.36 -4.54
C LYS A 389 -16.05 -28.30 -4.14
N ALA A 390 -16.64 -27.60 -5.11
CA ALA A 390 -17.65 -26.58 -4.83
C ALA A 390 -18.94 -27.17 -4.21
N LEU A 391 -19.38 -28.32 -4.68
CA LEU A 391 -20.53 -29.03 -4.11
C LEU A 391 -20.25 -29.51 -2.68
N VAL A 392 -19.05 -30.01 -2.40
CA VAL A 392 -18.66 -30.42 -1.04
C VAL A 392 -18.68 -29.23 -0.06
N VAL A 393 -18.17 -28.07 -0.49
CA VAL A 393 -18.20 -26.85 0.31
C VAL A 393 -19.65 -26.38 0.56
N ARG A 394 -20.58 -26.61 -0.38
CA ARG A 394 -22.03 -26.39 -0.22
C ARG A 394 -22.73 -27.39 0.71
N GLY A 395 -22.00 -28.35 1.28
CA GLY A 395 -22.52 -29.30 2.26
C GLY A 395 -23.01 -30.62 1.67
N TYR A 396 -22.79 -30.89 0.38
CA TYR A 396 -23.06 -32.20 -0.19
C TYR A 396 -22.03 -33.25 0.27
N SER A 397 -22.45 -34.50 0.41
CA SER A 397 -21.53 -35.62 0.64
C SER A 397 -20.60 -35.79 -0.57
N ILE A 398 -19.40 -36.34 -0.36
CA ILE A 398 -18.42 -36.54 -1.46
C ILE A 398 -19.03 -37.43 -2.56
N SER A 399 -19.75 -38.49 -2.17
CA SER A 399 -20.43 -39.39 -3.09
C SER A 399 -21.52 -38.69 -3.89
N ASP A 400 -22.36 -37.86 -3.25
CA ASP A 400 -23.42 -37.11 -3.91
C ASP A 400 -22.87 -36.01 -4.83
N ALA A 401 -21.78 -35.36 -4.42
CA ALA A 401 -21.10 -34.34 -5.21
C ALA A 401 -20.53 -34.94 -6.51
N ILE A 402 -19.90 -36.12 -6.43
CA ILE A 402 -19.42 -36.86 -7.59
C ILE A 402 -20.61 -37.28 -8.48
N ALA A 403 -21.69 -37.83 -7.90
CA ALA A 403 -22.87 -38.25 -8.65
C ALA A 403 -23.58 -37.07 -9.37
N ARG A 404 -23.67 -35.91 -8.73
CA ARG A 404 -24.25 -34.70 -9.33
C ARG A 404 -23.35 -34.07 -10.38
N SER A 405 -22.03 -34.10 -10.17
CA SER A 405 -21.08 -33.70 -11.21
C SER A 405 -21.14 -34.62 -12.43
N ARG A 406 -21.56 -35.89 -12.28
CA ARG A 406 -21.87 -36.80 -13.39
C ARG A 406 -23.19 -36.45 -14.11
N SER A 407 -24.14 -35.83 -13.41
CA SER A 407 -25.53 -35.61 -13.83
C SER A 407 -25.86 -34.15 -14.18
N MET A 408 -24.91 -33.33 -14.63
CA MET A 408 -25.29 -32.07 -15.30
C MET A 408 -25.91 -32.41 -16.65
N PRO A 409 -27.24 -32.24 -16.86
CA PRO A 409 -27.75 -32.24 -18.21
C PRO A 409 -27.20 -30.97 -18.85
N LYS A 410 -26.37 -31.12 -19.89
CA LYS A 410 -26.42 -30.11 -20.95
C LYS A 410 -27.88 -30.02 -21.34
N VAL A 411 -28.54 -28.90 -21.08
CA VAL A 411 -29.87 -28.62 -21.63
C VAL A 411 -29.69 -28.58 -23.15
N GLN A 412 -29.80 -29.75 -23.76
CA GLN A 412 -30.05 -29.95 -25.18
C GLN A 412 -31.40 -30.64 -25.25
N PRO A 413 -32.32 -30.16 -26.10
CA PRO A 413 -33.63 -30.77 -26.25
C PRO A 413 -33.46 -32.23 -26.70
N GLN A 414 -34.21 -33.11 -26.03
CA GLN A 414 -34.18 -34.55 -26.25
C GLN A 414 -34.46 -34.90 -27.72
N ALA A 415 -33.57 -35.68 -28.32
CA ALA A 415 -33.89 -36.56 -29.43
C ALA A 415 -33.60 -38.00 -29.02
N LYS A 416 -34.60 -38.86 -29.25
CA LYS A 416 -34.64 -40.29 -28.91
C LYS A 416 -33.39 -41.03 -29.36
N ARG A 417 -32.92 -41.94 -28.50
CA ARG A 417 -31.94 -42.97 -28.85
C ARG A 417 -32.50 -43.87 -29.94
N VAL A 418 -31.75 -44.02 -31.03
CA VAL A 418 -31.76 -45.22 -31.87
C VAL A 418 -30.35 -45.81 -31.79
N ARG A 419 -30.25 -47.04 -31.28
CA ARG A 419 -29.08 -47.90 -31.45
C ARG A 419 -29.31 -48.68 -32.75
N VAL A 420 -28.48 -48.49 -33.77
CA VAL A 420 -28.12 -49.54 -34.73
C VAL A 420 -26.71 -49.27 -35.27
N ASN A 421 -25.90 -50.32 -35.28
CA ASN A 421 -24.64 -50.61 -35.95
C ASN A 421 -23.99 -49.51 -36.82
N GLY A 422 -22.73 -49.20 -36.52
CA GLY A 422 -21.86 -48.40 -37.39
C GLY A 422 -20.44 -48.20 -36.88
N GLU A 423 -19.88 -49.13 -36.10
CA GLU A 423 -18.51 -48.97 -35.57
C GLU A 423 -17.47 -48.80 -36.69
N ARG A 424 -17.68 -49.41 -37.87
CA ARG A 424 -16.80 -49.25 -39.03
C ARG A 424 -16.91 -47.88 -39.72
N GLU A 425 -18.09 -47.27 -39.73
CA GLU A 425 -18.31 -45.94 -40.33
C GLU A 425 -17.74 -44.84 -39.42
N ARG A 426 -17.90 -45.01 -38.10
CA ARG A 426 -17.36 -44.10 -37.08
C ARG A 426 -15.84 -44.09 -37.07
N VAL A 427 -15.20 -45.25 -37.25
CA VAL A 427 -13.75 -45.36 -37.37
C VAL A 427 -13.25 -44.60 -38.61
N ARG A 428 -13.89 -44.76 -39.77
CA ARG A 428 -13.53 -43.99 -40.99
C ARG A 428 -13.66 -42.48 -40.84
N VAL A 429 -14.74 -42.01 -40.20
CA VAL A 429 -14.95 -40.56 -39.96
C VAL A 429 -13.94 -40.03 -38.93
N LEU A 430 -13.53 -40.84 -37.95
CA LEU A 430 -12.50 -40.48 -36.99
C LEU A 430 -11.10 -40.47 -37.62
N GLU A 431 -10.80 -41.41 -38.52
CA GLU A 431 -9.55 -41.44 -39.30
C GLU A 431 -9.44 -40.24 -40.23
N ALA A 432 -10.51 -39.88 -40.94
CA ALA A 432 -10.54 -38.67 -41.78
C ALA A 432 -10.31 -37.39 -40.95
N LYS A 433 -10.96 -37.27 -39.79
CA LYS A 433 -10.73 -36.15 -38.87
C LYS A 433 -9.33 -36.13 -38.28
N PHE A 434 -8.72 -37.30 -38.07
CA PHE A 434 -7.36 -37.39 -37.58
C PHE A 434 -6.36 -36.87 -38.62
N GLU A 435 -6.59 -37.17 -39.90
CA GLU A 435 -5.76 -36.61 -40.98
C GLU A 435 -5.99 -35.12 -41.21
N ASP A 436 -7.23 -34.63 -41.11
CA ASP A 436 -7.51 -33.18 -41.16
C ASP A 436 -6.79 -32.44 -40.03
N LEU A 437 -6.85 -32.97 -38.80
CA LEU A 437 -6.15 -32.41 -37.65
C LEU A 437 -4.63 -32.49 -37.79
N ARG A 438 -4.12 -33.54 -38.45
CA ARG A 438 -2.70 -33.71 -38.72
C ARG A 438 -2.21 -32.67 -39.74
N ALA A 439 -2.97 -32.45 -40.80
CA ALA A 439 -2.70 -31.42 -41.81
C ALA A 439 -2.77 -30.00 -41.20
N GLU A 440 -3.74 -29.74 -40.31
CA GLU A 440 -3.83 -28.47 -39.58
C GLU A 440 -2.62 -28.28 -38.65
N ARG A 441 -2.21 -29.34 -37.93
CA ARG A 441 -1.01 -29.30 -37.09
C ARG A 441 0.26 -29.02 -37.90
N ASP A 442 0.42 -29.65 -39.06
CA ASP A 442 1.57 -29.41 -39.95
C ASP A 442 1.55 -27.98 -40.51
N ALA A 443 0.39 -27.45 -40.90
CA ALA A 443 0.25 -26.07 -41.35
C ALA A 443 0.57 -25.04 -40.23
N LEU A 444 0.16 -25.34 -38.99
CA LEU A 444 0.46 -24.50 -37.82
C LEU A 444 1.94 -24.55 -37.46
N VAL A 445 2.59 -25.72 -37.53
CA VAL A 445 4.04 -25.87 -37.31
C VAL A 445 4.82 -25.06 -38.33
N GLU A 446 4.41 -25.08 -39.60
CA GLU A 446 5.06 -24.31 -40.65
C GLU A 446 4.86 -22.80 -40.47
N LYS A 447 3.69 -22.39 -39.97
CA LYS A 447 3.43 -20.99 -39.60
C LYS A 447 4.29 -20.54 -38.42
N ILE A 448 4.51 -21.40 -37.42
CA ILE A 448 5.40 -21.14 -36.29
C ILE A 448 6.84 -20.97 -36.79
N ARG A 449 7.32 -21.82 -37.72
CA ARG A 449 8.64 -21.65 -38.33
C ARG A 449 8.80 -20.32 -39.05
N LYS A 450 7.83 -19.92 -39.88
CA LYS A 450 7.85 -18.64 -40.60
C LYS A 450 7.78 -17.42 -39.68
N LEU A 451 7.05 -17.54 -38.56
CA LEU A 451 7.03 -16.49 -37.54
C LEU A 451 8.34 -16.43 -36.75
N GLY A 452 8.95 -17.59 -36.48
CA GLY A 452 10.28 -17.67 -35.85
C GLY A 452 11.35 -16.98 -36.69
N SER A 453 11.44 -17.29 -37.98
CA SER A 453 12.39 -16.61 -38.88
C SER A 453 12.14 -15.10 -38.96
N ARG A 454 10.87 -14.68 -38.96
CA ARG A 454 10.54 -13.25 -38.98
C ARG A 454 10.92 -12.52 -37.69
N ILE A 455 10.87 -13.21 -36.55
CA ILE A 455 11.34 -12.67 -35.27
C ILE A 455 12.86 -12.48 -35.34
N GLU A 456 13.60 -13.47 -35.82
CA GLU A 456 15.06 -13.37 -36.00
C GLU A 456 15.44 -12.19 -36.92
N ASP A 457 14.75 -12.02 -38.05
CA ASP A 457 14.97 -10.89 -38.96
C ASP A 457 14.72 -9.54 -38.28
N LEU A 458 13.63 -9.42 -37.52
CA LEU A 458 13.26 -8.19 -36.81
C LEU A 458 14.20 -7.90 -35.64
N GLU A 459 14.68 -8.93 -34.95
CA GLU A 459 15.67 -8.79 -33.88
C GLU A 459 17.01 -8.28 -34.42
N GLU A 460 17.42 -8.76 -35.60
CA GLU A 460 18.64 -8.28 -36.25
C GLU A 460 18.46 -6.85 -36.80
N GLU A 461 17.29 -6.50 -37.37
CA GLU A 461 16.97 -5.11 -37.73
C GLU A 461 17.01 -4.18 -36.51
N VAL A 462 16.44 -4.59 -35.37
CA VAL A 462 16.48 -3.81 -34.13
C VAL A 462 17.90 -3.67 -33.61
N ARG A 463 18.72 -4.72 -33.72
CA ARG A 463 20.12 -4.69 -33.33
C ARG A 463 20.93 -3.71 -34.19
N LEU A 464 20.74 -3.74 -35.50
CA LEU A 464 21.39 -2.81 -36.44
C LEU A 464 20.93 -1.37 -36.20
N ALA A 465 19.62 -1.13 -36.00
CA ALA A 465 19.09 0.18 -35.66
C ALA A 465 19.63 0.72 -34.31
N ARG A 466 19.87 -0.16 -33.32
CA ARG A 466 20.50 0.22 -32.05
C ARG A 466 21.98 0.58 -32.20
N LEU A 467 22.68 -0.02 -33.17
CA LEU A 467 24.06 0.33 -33.51
C LEU A 467 24.11 1.68 -34.26
N GLU A 468 23.16 1.97 -35.14
CA GLU A 468 23.04 3.25 -35.84
C GLU A 468 22.60 4.41 -34.93
N TYR A 469 21.81 4.14 -33.87
CA TYR A 469 21.36 5.17 -32.91
C TYR A 469 22.43 5.65 -31.92
N ARG A 470 23.68 5.20 -32.06
CA ARG A 470 24.82 5.64 -31.22
C ARG A 470 25.40 6.97 -31.73
N GLN A 471 24.53 7.96 -31.94
CA GLN A 471 24.91 9.37 -32.03
C GLN A 471 25.14 9.94 -30.60
N PRO A 472 25.96 10.98 -30.43
CA PRO A 472 26.35 11.49 -29.11
C PRO A 472 25.13 12.05 -28.38
N ARG A 473 24.94 11.69 -27.10
CA ARG A 473 23.95 12.37 -26.25
C ARG A 473 24.26 13.89 -26.26
N PRO A 474 23.28 14.78 -26.48
CA PRO A 474 23.51 16.22 -26.42
C PRO A 474 24.07 16.60 -25.04
N LEU A 475 25.12 17.43 -25.00
CA LEU A 475 25.84 17.86 -23.78
C LEU A 475 24.89 18.30 -22.65
N GLU A 476 23.75 18.88 -23.01
CA GLU A 476 22.70 19.34 -22.09
C GLU A 476 22.14 18.20 -21.21
N ALA A 477 22.02 16.98 -21.73
CA ALA A 477 21.52 15.84 -20.96
C ALA A 477 22.51 15.41 -19.87
N TYR A 478 23.81 15.52 -20.15
CA TYR A 478 24.86 15.19 -19.18
C TYR A 478 24.95 16.23 -18.06
N GLU A 479 24.80 17.51 -18.40
CA GLU A 479 24.78 18.59 -17.41
C GLU A 479 23.56 18.52 -16.49
N LEU A 480 22.39 18.20 -17.04
CA LEU A 480 21.16 17.95 -16.27
C LEU A 480 21.31 16.75 -15.33
N GLU A 481 21.86 15.63 -15.81
CA GLU A 481 22.12 14.45 -14.97
C GLU A 481 23.11 14.76 -13.83
N ARG A 482 24.15 15.55 -14.11
CA ARG A 482 25.13 15.99 -13.10
C ARG A 482 24.49 16.89 -12.05
N ARG A 483 23.62 17.82 -12.48
CA ARG A 483 22.89 18.71 -11.57
C ARG A 483 21.91 17.93 -10.69
N ILE A 484 21.21 16.95 -11.25
CA ILE A 484 20.30 16.09 -10.48
C ILE A 484 21.08 15.31 -9.41
N ARG A 485 22.24 14.72 -9.75
CA ARG A 485 23.07 14.02 -8.76
C ARG A 485 23.55 14.95 -7.64
N SER A 486 24.05 16.13 -7.98
CA SER A 486 24.49 17.11 -6.98
C SER A 486 23.36 17.51 -6.02
N LEU A 487 22.14 17.74 -6.54
CA LEU A 487 20.99 18.10 -5.71
C LEU A 487 20.53 16.93 -4.83
N LEU A 488 20.61 15.69 -5.32
CA LEU A 488 20.29 14.50 -4.53
C LEU A 488 21.29 14.31 -3.38
N ASP A 489 22.58 14.54 -3.63
CA ASP A 489 23.63 14.46 -2.60
C ASP A 489 23.48 15.58 -1.55
N GLU A 490 23.01 16.75 -1.96
CA GLU A 490 22.73 17.86 -1.03
C GLU A 490 21.51 17.54 -0.15
N ILE A 491 20.45 16.98 -0.73
CA ILE A 491 19.27 16.52 0.01
C ILE A 491 19.64 15.45 1.03
N THR A 492 20.51 14.51 0.70
CA THR A 492 20.92 13.45 1.64
C THR A 492 21.73 14.01 2.79
N ARG A 493 22.67 14.94 2.53
CA ARG A 493 23.42 15.65 3.59
C ARG A 493 22.51 16.42 4.53
N ILE A 494 21.62 17.25 3.99
CA ILE A 494 20.69 18.06 4.81
C ILE A 494 19.78 17.17 5.66
N ARG A 495 19.33 16.02 5.12
CA ARG A 495 18.52 15.07 5.89
C ARG A 495 19.31 14.42 7.02
N ALA A 496 20.58 14.09 6.79
CA ALA A 496 21.45 13.54 7.83
C ALA A 496 21.68 14.56 8.96
N GLU A 497 21.99 15.81 8.62
CA GLU A 497 22.13 16.92 9.59
C GLU A 497 20.84 17.16 10.39
N ALA A 498 19.69 17.19 9.70
CA ALA A 498 18.40 17.37 10.36
C ALA A 498 18.07 16.21 11.32
N SER A 499 18.48 14.98 10.98
CA SER A 499 18.32 13.82 11.85
C SER A 499 19.21 13.92 13.09
N LEU A 500 20.49 14.31 12.91
CA LEU A 500 21.45 14.50 13.99
C LEU A 500 20.97 15.56 15.00
N LEU A 501 20.61 16.75 14.50
CA LEU A 501 20.09 17.85 15.31
C LEU A 501 18.80 17.45 16.05
N LYS A 502 17.96 16.61 15.43
CA LYS A 502 16.73 16.11 16.06
C LYS A 502 17.04 15.13 17.20
N SER A 503 18.02 14.24 17.05
CA SER A 503 18.46 13.35 18.11
C SER A 503 19.11 14.12 19.27
N GLU A 504 19.98 15.08 18.98
CA GLU A 504 20.61 15.94 19.99
C GLU A 504 19.57 16.72 20.80
N ARG A 505 18.58 17.31 20.10
CA ARG A 505 17.48 18.02 20.77
C ARG A 505 16.65 17.10 21.65
N GLN A 506 16.44 15.85 21.23
CA GLN A 506 15.69 14.88 22.04
C GLN A 506 16.48 14.45 23.28
N ALA A 507 17.79 14.22 23.13
CA ALA A 507 18.68 13.91 24.24
C ALA A 507 18.72 15.07 25.25
N LEU A 508 18.88 16.31 24.79
CA LEU A 508 18.86 17.50 25.64
C LEU A 508 17.52 17.68 26.37
N LYS A 509 16.40 17.41 25.70
CA LYS A 509 15.08 17.43 26.37
C LYS A 509 14.99 16.39 27.48
N SER A 510 15.50 15.17 27.24
CA SER A 510 15.47 14.12 28.26
C SER A 510 16.36 14.43 29.46
N THR A 511 17.53 15.04 29.27
CA THR A 511 18.41 15.44 30.38
C THR A 511 17.80 16.58 31.19
N ILE A 512 17.20 17.58 30.53
CA ILE A 512 16.50 18.68 31.21
C ILE A 512 15.32 18.14 32.04
N SER A 513 14.52 17.21 31.49
CA SER A 513 13.43 16.57 32.24
C SER A 513 13.96 15.77 33.44
N ALA A 514 15.05 15.03 33.30
CA ALA A 514 15.63 14.26 34.40
C ALA A 514 16.20 15.15 35.53
N ILE A 515 16.73 16.33 35.19
CA ILE A 515 17.16 17.34 36.17
C ILE A 515 15.93 17.96 36.87
N ALA A 516 14.88 18.31 36.13
CA ALA A 516 13.66 18.90 36.70
C ALA A 516 12.91 17.94 37.64
N GLU A 517 12.98 16.64 37.37
CA GLU A 517 12.41 15.58 38.21
C GLU A 517 13.31 15.21 39.41
N GLY A 518 14.52 15.77 39.52
CA GLY A 518 15.46 15.50 40.62
C GLY A 518 16.16 14.14 40.57
N ARG A 519 16.08 13.42 39.43
CA ARG A 519 16.77 12.14 39.21
C ARG A 519 18.26 12.35 38.88
N CYS A 520 18.59 13.45 38.22
CA CYS A 520 19.96 13.84 37.91
C CYS A 520 20.33 15.14 38.62
N ILE A 521 21.60 15.26 39.01
CA ILE A 521 22.14 16.43 39.69
C ILE A 521 23.20 17.10 38.82
N PRO A 522 23.06 18.40 38.49
CA PRO A 522 24.04 19.14 37.70
C PRO A 522 25.17 19.72 38.57
N ILE A 523 26.41 19.33 38.29
CA ILE A 523 27.63 19.75 38.98
C ILE A 523 28.46 20.62 38.06
N ARG A 524 28.61 21.91 38.39
CA ARG A 524 29.43 22.82 37.58
C ARG A 524 30.91 22.60 37.84
N ARG A 525 31.69 22.51 36.74
CA ARG A 525 33.15 22.44 36.77
C ARG A 525 33.75 23.74 37.27
N SER A 526 34.67 23.64 38.22
CA SER A 526 35.50 24.76 38.68
C SER A 526 36.93 24.60 38.13
N ARG A 527 37.62 25.70 37.84
CA ARG A 527 38.99 25.65 37.30
C ARG A 527 40.03 25.61 38.42
N ARG A 528 39.71 26.20 39.57
CA ARG A 528 40.56 26.21 40.77
C ARG A 528 39.76 25.83 42.01
N LEU A 529 40.45 25.25 42.99
CA LEU A 529 39.86 24.90 44.27
C LEU A 529 39.43 26.14 45.08
N THR A 530 40.17 27.24 44.94
CA THR A 530 39.86 28.56 45.53
C THR A 530 38.65 29.25 44.89
N GLU A 531 38.34 28.96 43.62
CA GLU A 531 37.12 29.43 42.97
C GLU A 531 35.89 28.65 43.48
N ALA A 532 36.07 27.35 43.74
CA ALA A 532 35.02 26.47 44.23
C ALA A 532 34.55 26.81 45.66
N SER A 533 35.41 27.43 46.49
CA SER A 533 35.06 27.89 47.85
C SER A 533 34.34 29.25 47.88
N SER A 534 34.38 30.02 46.79
CA SER A 534 33.73 31.35 46.68
C SER A 534 32.25 31.29 46.30
N ARG A 535 31.76 30.12 45.86
CA ARG A 535 30.37 29.85 45.48
C ARG A 535 29.85 28.71 46.35
N PRO A 536 28.54 28.67 46.70
CA PRO A 536 27.99 27.56 47.47
C PRO A 536 28.19 26.25 46.67
N PRO A 537 29.02 25.30 47.14
CA PRO A 537 29.19 24.03 46.48
C PRO A 537 27.88 23.25 46.54
N MET A 538 27.72 22.31 45.62
CA MET A 538 26.52 21.48 45.64
C MET A 538 26.59 20.49 46.81
N VAL A 539 25.55 20.46 47.64
CA VAL A 539 25.46 19.56 48.78
C VAL A 539 24.70 18.31 48.37
N VAL A 540 25.34 17.14 48.49
CA VAL A 540 24.71 15.83 48.29
C VAL A 540 24.92 15.02 49.55
N ASP A 541 23.83 14.57 50.18
CA ASP A 541 23.83 13.78 51.42
C ASP A 541 24.71 14.40 52.55
N GLY A 542 24.66 15.73 52.68
CA GLY A 542 25.43 16.48 53.70
C GLY A 542 26.91 16.69 53.38
N ARG A 543 27.36 16.37 52.16
CA ARG A 543 28.74 16.51 51.70
C ARG A 543 28.84 17.51 50.56
N LEU A 544 29.91 18.31 50.55
CA LEU A 544 30.18 19.31 49.52
C LEU A 544 30.88 18.67 48.33
N VAL A 545 30.26 18.69 47.15
CA VAL A 545 30.81 18.09 45.93
C VAL A 545 31.43 19.17 45.04
N ILE A 546 32.71 19.00 44.71
CA ILE A 546 33.46 19.92 43.86
C ILE A 546 34.00 19.15 42.65
N TYR A 547 33.70 19.62 41.44
CA TYR A 547 34.18 19.03 40.20
C TYR A 547 35.34 19.84 39.61
N LEU A 548 36.49 19.18 39.42
CA LEU A 548 37.72 19.74 38.85
C LEU A 548 38.25 18.86 37.72
N GLU A 549 39.06 19.44 36.83
CA GLU A 549 39.74 18.69 35.77
C GLU A 549 40.79 17.73 36.32
N SER A 550 41.68 18.26 37.16
CA SER A 550 42.79 17.53 37.76
C SER A 550 43.36 18.36 38.91
N VAL A 551 43.96 17.70 39.89
CA VAL A 551 44.74 18.36 40.96
C VAL A 551 46.20 18.01 40.76
N ALA A 552 46.99 19.00 40.31
CA ALA A 552 48.42 18.82 40.04
C ALA A 552 49.29 18.96 41.29
N ALA A 553 48.92 19.87 42.19
CA ALA A 553 49.58 20.10 43.48
C ALA A 553 48.57 20.71 44.47
N ILE A 554 48.82 20.52 45.76
CA ILE A 554 48.05 21.14 46.84
C ILE A 554 49.01 22.04 47.61
N ASP A 555 48.81 23.34 47.48
CA ASP A 555 49.48 24.38 48.23
C ASP A 555 48.83 24.55 49.61
N ASN A 556 49.52 25.28 50.51
CA ASN A 556 49.03 25.51 51.87
C ASN A 556 47.67 26.27 51.87
N GLU A 557 47.40 27.08 50.85
CA GLU A 557 46.12 27.76 50.65
C GLU A 557 45.00 26.79 50.23
N GLY A 558 45.28 25.85 49.33
CA GLY A 558 44.34 24.78 48.95
C GLY A 558 44.01 23.83 50.10
N GLU A 559 44.98 23.50 50.95
CA GLU A 559 44.71 22.73 52.18
C GLU A 559 43.82 23.49 53.17
N ALA A 560 44.09 24.79 53.39
CA ALA A 560 43.28 25.62 54.27
C ALA A 560 41.84 25.76 53.76
N ALA A 561 41.66 25.89 52.43
CA ALA A 561 40.35 25.93 51.79
C ALA A 561 39.57 24.61 51.97
N LEU A 562 40.22 23.45 51.83
CA LEU A 562 39.59 22.14 52.04
C LEU A 562 39.20 21.90 53.50
N ARG A 563 40.08 22.25 54.45
CA ARG A 563 39.82 22.11 55.89
C ARG A 563 38.71 23.05 56.36
N GLY A 564 38.65 24.27 55.81
CA GLY A 564 37.62 25.26 56.15
C GLY A 564 36.21 24.90 55.67
N LEU A 565 36.08 24.09 54.61
CA LEU A 565 34.80 23.70 54.04
C LEU A 565 34.13 22.52 54.77
N GLY A 566 34.91 21.56 55.29
CA GLY A 566 34.42 20.37 55.99
C GLY A 566 33.63 19.40 55.10
N ASN A 567 33.85 18.09 55.23
CA ASN A 567 33.12 17.04 54.48
C ASN A 567 33.06 17.28 52.95
N VAL A 568 34.22 17.47 52.33
CA VAL A 568 34.34 17.73 50.88
C VAL A 568 34.64 16.44 50.12
N ILE A 569 34.06 16.29 48.92
CA ILE A 569 34.39 15.25 47.95
C ILE A 569 34.79 15.90 46.62
N LEU A 570 35.90 15.44 46.06
CA LEU A 570 36.38 15.90 44.76
C LEU A 570 35.96 14.93 43.65
N ILE A 571 35.43 15.43 42.54
CA ILE A 571 35.28 14.68 41.29
C ILE A 571 36.35 15.18 40.33
N LEU A 572 37.14 14.25 39.78
CA LEU A 572 38.30 14.55 38.92
C LEU A 572 38.17 13.83 37.57
N ASP A 573 38.53 14.49 36.47
CA ASP A 573 38.60 13.81 35.16
C ASP A 573 39.86 12.95 35.03
N ARG A 574 40.92 13.29 35.77
CA ARG A 574 42.21 12.58 35.77
C ARG A 574 42.62 12.17 37.18
N PRO A 575 43.22 10.99 37.35
CA PRO A 575 43.70 10.56 38.67
C PRO A 575 44.83 11.49 39.15
N PRO A 576 44.86 11.85 40.44
CA PRO A 576 45.97 12.60 41.01
C PRO A 576 47.23 11.73 41.10
N GLY A 577 48.40 12.37 41.11
CA GLY A 577 49.66 11.66 41.38
C GLY A 577 49.69 11.10 42.81
N ALA A 578 50.52 10.07 43.06
CA ALA A 578 50.56 9.35 44.34
C ALA A 578 50.83 10.24 45.57
N GLU A 579 51.66 11.28 45.41
CA GLU A 579 51.96 12.25 46.45
C GLU A 579 50.74 13.12 46.79
N VAL A 580 50.05 13.64 45.76
CA VAL A 580 48.82 14.44 45.90
C VAL A 580 47.68 13.60 46.47
N GLN A 581 47.56 12.34 46.03
CA GLN A 581 46.59 11.37 46.56
C GLN A 581 46.79 11.14 48.06
N SER A 582 48.03 10.91 48.50
CA SER A 582 48.35 10.69 49.91
C SER A 582 48.01 11.93 50.75
N ARG A 583 48.30 13.11 50.22
CA ARG A 583 48.06 14.40 50.87
C ARG A 583 46.56 14.74 50.96
N LEU A 584 45.76 14.42 49.94
CA LEU A 584 44.29 14.54 49.97
C LEU A 584 43.68 13.66 51.05
N TRP A 585 44.15 12.42 51.15
CA TRP A 585 43.70 11.49 52.19
C TRP A 585 44.09 11.98 53.58
N GLU A 586 45.32 12.45 53.81
CA GLU A 586 45.74 13.03 55.10
C GLU A 586 44.87 14.21 55.56
N VAL A 587 44.40 15.03 54.62
CA VAL A 587 43.47 16.15 54.88
C VAL A 587 42.02 15.65 55.07
N GLY A 588 41.75 14.37 54.83
CA GLY A 588 40.43 13.74 55.02
C GLY A 588 39.49 13.91 53.83
N VAL A 589 40.03 14.15 52.62
CA VAL A 589 39.24 14.45 51.41
C VAL A 589 39.29 13.27 50.44
N PRO A 590 38.19 12.50 50.31
CA PRO A 590 38.10 11.47 49.28
C PRO A 590 37.85 12.10 47.91
N PHE A 591 38.28 11.39 46.86
CA PHE A 591 38.10 11.81 45.47
C PHE A 591 37.56 10.68 44.61
N ILE A 592 36.80 11.05 43.58
CA ILE A 592 36.23 10.18 42.55
C ILE A 592 36.92 10.52 41.24
N VAL A 593 37.42 9.50 40.54
CA VAL A 593 37.93 9.67 39.17
C VAL A 593 36.82 9.28 38.21
N ARG A 594 36.40 10.21 37.35
CA ARG A 594 35.29 10.01 36.42
C ARG A 594 35.68 9.01 35.32
N GLY A 595 34.91 7.93 35.20
CA GLY A 595 35.02 6.95 34.13
C GLY A 595 34.07 7.23 32.95
N ASN A 596 34.23 6.46 31.86
CA ASN A 596 33.32 6.48 30.72
C ASN A 596 31.96 5.90 31.15
N GLY A 597 30.99 6.77 31.46
CA GLY A 597 29.64 6.37 31.88
C GLY A 597 29.13 7.07 33.14
N ASP A 598 29.98 7.77 33.89
CA ASP A 598 29.65 8.38 35.19
C ASP A 598 28.94 9.76 35.08
N GLY A 599 28.15 9.94 34.01
CA GLY A 599 27.38 11.16 33.75
C GLY A 599 27.72 11.84 32.42
N SER A 600 26.78 12.66 31.94
CA SER A 600 26.93 13.42 30.69
C SER A 600 27.46 14.82 30.97
N LEU A 601 28.56 15.20 30.31
CA LEU A 601 29.08 16.57 30.35
C LEU A 601 28.36 17.41 29.29
N VAL A 602 27.68 18.47 29.72
CA VAL A 602 27.09 19.49 28.84
C VAL A 602 27.80 20.80 29.12
N ASP A 603 28.64 21.23 28.19
CA ASP A 603 29.60 22.33 28.35
C ASP A 603 30.47 22.17 29.61
N ASP A 604 30.29 23.06 30.61
CA ASP A 604 31.00 23.04 31.89
C ASP A 604 30.20 22.37 33.02
N THR A 605 29.11 21.65 32.71
CA THR A 605 28.22 21.07 33.71
C THR A 605 28.14 19.56 33.57
N LEU A 606 28.59 18.84 34.59
CA LEU A 606 28.49 17.40 34.69
C LEU A 606 27.11 17.03 35.23
N VAL A 607 26.32 16.28 34.46
CA VAL A 607 25.01 15.78 34.88
C VAL A 607 25.15 14.32 35.27
N VAL A 608 25.01 14.03 36.57
CA VAL A 608 25.15 12.67 37.12
C VAL A 608 23.82 12.24 37.73
N GLU A 609 23.46 10.97 37.57
CA GLU A 609 22.32 10.39 38.28
C GLU A 609 22.58 10.34 39.79
N LYS A 610 21.59 10.75 40.59
CA LYS A 610 21.71 10.85 42.05
C LYS A 610 22.14 9.55 42.71
N GLU A 611 21.56 8.42 42.27
CA GLU A 611 21.88 7.09 42.81
C GLU A 611 23.29 6.63 42.44
N SER A 612 23.74 6.95 41.22
CA SER A 612 25.11 6.63 40.77
C SER A 612 26.12 7.46 41.55
N LEU A 613 25.86 8.75 41.74
CA LEU A 613 26.71 9.64 42.53
C LEU A 613 26.85 9.16 43.97
N GLY A 614 25.75 8.73 44.62
CA GLY A 614 25.80 8.17 45.96
C GLY A 614 26.70 6.93 46.07
N ARG A 615 26.64 6.02 45.09
CA ARG A 615 27.52 4.83 45.03
C ARG A 615 28.99 5.19 44.83
N MET A 616 29.30 6.12 43.93
CA MET A 616 30.67 6.59 43.71
C MET A 616 31.26 7.25 44.96
N ILE A 617 30.44 8.03 45.67
CA ILE A 617 30.81 8.66 46.93
C ILE A 617 31.14 7.60 47.99
N GLN A 618 30.33 6.56 48.14
CA GLN A 618 30.61 5.48 49.11
C GLN A 618 31.91 4.74 48.77
N ALA A 619 32.11 4.39 47.49
CA ALA A 619 33.32 3.71 47.04
C ALA A 619 34.60 4.55 47.28
N ALA A 620 34.54 5.86 47.03
CA ALA A 620 35.67 6.76 47.26
C ALA A 620 36.05 6.85 48.75
N HIS A 621 35.06 6.81 49.66
CA HIS A 621 35.32 6.76 51.09
C HIS A 621 35.98 5.45 51.51
N SER A 622 35.47 4.29 51.06
CA SER A 622 36.08 3.00 51.35
C SER A 622 37.52 2.90 50.82
N ALA A 623 37.78 3.41 49.61
CA ALA A 623 39.14 3.42 49.04
C ALA A 623 40.12 4.29 49.84
N MET A 624 39.66 5.41 50.42
CA MET A 624 40.48 6.25 51.30
C MET A 624 40.77 5.53 52.63
N GLU A 625 39.77 4.89 53.23
CA GLU A 625 39.93 4.14 54.49
C GLU A 625 40.89 2.95 54.34
N ASP A 626 40.82 2.23 53.23
CA ASP A 626 41.71 1.10 52.93
C ASP A 626 43.13 1.58 52.60
N GLY A 627 43.27 2.66 51.82
CA GLY A 627 44.56 3.27 51.49
C GLY A 627 45.30 3.84 52.70
N MET A 628 44.59 4.30 53.74
CA MET A 628 45.19 4.72 55.01
C MET A 628 45.70 3.55 55.86
N LYS A 629 45.08 2.36 55.77
CA LYS A 629 45.47 1.16 56.53
C LYS A 629 46.73 0.50 55.98
N ASP A 630 46.95 0.52 54.67
CA ASP A 630 48.12 -0.08 53.98
C ASP A 630 49.44 0.71 54.11
N ARG A 631 49.40 1.87 54.77
CA ARG A 631 50.54 2.79 54.87
C ARG A 631 51.77 2.23 55.63
N PRO A 632 51.64 1.48 56.74
CA PRO A 632 52.77 0.89 57.44
C PRO A 632 53.47 -0.21 56.61
N GLU A 633 52.70 -0.96 55.82
CA GLU A 633 53.20 -2.08 55.04
C GLU A 633 53.96 -1.62 53.79
N ARG A 634 53.48 -0.56 53.13
CA ARG A 634 54.17 0.07 52.00
C ARG A 634 55.49 0.75 52.38
N ILE A 635 55.56 1.39 53.55
CA ILE A 635 56.81 1.98 54.04
C ILE A 635 57.85 0.88 54.33
N ARG A 636 57.42 -0.26 54.91
CA ARG A 636 58.32 -1.42 55.13
C ARG A 636 58.85 -1.99 53.82
N ALA A 637 57.99 -2.13 52.79
CA ALA A 637 58.41 -2.63 51.48
C ALA A 637 59.44 -1.72 50.79
N LEU A 638 59.27 -0.39 50.88
CA LEU A 638 60.22 0.59 50.33
C LEU A 638 61.60 0.54 51.03
N PHE A 639 61.64 0.32 52.34
CA PHE A 639 62.91 0.13 53.06
C PHE A 639 63.63 -1.18 52.68
N GLU A 640 62.89 -2.24 52.39
CA GLU A 640 63.46 -3.51 51.92
C GLU A 640 64.02 -3.41 50.50
N GLU A 641 63.34 -2.71 49.59
CA GLU A 641 63.86 -2.44 48.24
C GLU A 641 65.11 -1.56 48.27
N TYR A 642 65.13 -0.50 49.08
CA TYR A 642 66.31 0.36 49.21
C TYR A 642 67.53 -0.40 49.78
N ARG A 643 67.31 -1.33 50.72
CA ARG A 643 68.37 -2.23 51.21
C ARG A 643 68.92 -3.15 50.11
N LYS A 644 68.04 -3.69 49.25
CA LYS A 644 68.43 -4.56 48.13
C LYS A 644 69.19 -3.81 47.03
N GLU A 645 68.83 -2.56 46.73
CA GLU A 645 69.54 -1.75 45.74
C GLU A 645 70.93 -1.32 46.23
N ARG A 646 71.06 -0.90 47.49
CA ARG A 646 72.37 -0.60 48.12
C ARG A 646 73.34 -1.77 48.10
N GLN A 647 72.84 -3.01 48.31
CA GLN A 647 73.66 -4.22 48.19
C GLN A 647 74.13 -4.49 46.74
N LYS A 648 73.31 -4.18 45.73
CA LYS A 648 73.68 -4.35 44.33
C LYS A 648 74.69 -3.30 43.86
N GLU A 649 74.63 -2.08 44.37
CA GLU A 649 75.60 -1.02 44.05
C GLU A 649 77.00 -1.27 44.61
N THR A 650 77.13 -1.81 45.82
CA THR A 650 78.44 -2.13 46.41
C THR A 650 79.14 -3.27 45.65
N LEU A 651 78.39 -4.26 45.17
CA LEU A 651 78.91 -5.34 44.30
C LEU A 651 79.37 -4.83 42.91
N ARG A 652 78.74 -3.78 42.38
CA ARG A 652 79.11 -3.18 41.08
C ARG A 652 80.36 -2.30 41.13
N ARG A 653 80.68 -1.67 42.26
CA ARG A 653 81.88 -0.80 42.39
C ARG A 653 83.20 -1.55 42.57
N GLY A 654 83.16 -2.82 42.99
CA GLY A 654 84.38 -3.64 43.15
C GLY A 654 84.98 -4.19 41.85
N SER A 655 84.25 -4.17 40.74
CA SER A 655 84.63 -4.83 39.48
C SER A 655 85.20 -3.91 38.39
N LEU A 656 85.28 -2.59 38.62
CA LEU A 656 85.67 -1.58 37.62
C LEU A 656 87.06 -0.93 37.87
N SER A 657 87.87 -1.44 38.80
CA SER A 657 89.18 -0.87 39.17
C SER A 657 90.38 -1.41 38.38
N SER A 658 90.18 -2.28 37.38
CA SER A 658 91.29 -3.02 36.76
C SER A 658 91.18 -3.06 35.23
N GLN A 659 91.46 -1.94 34.56
CA GLN A 659 91.98 -1.90 33.17
C GLN A 659 92.22 -0.43 32.75
N GLU A 660 93.42 0.08 33.03
CA GLU A 660 93.99 1.24 32.34
C GLU A 660 94.76 0.77 31.08
N LEU A 661 94.69 1.59 30.02
CA LEU A 661 95.28 1.39 28.69
C LEU A 661 96.81 1.22 28.70
N PRO A 662 97.38 0.51 27.72
CA PRO A 662 98.69 0.85 27.20
C PRO A 662 98.67 1.14 25.69
N LEU A 663 99.55 2.08 25.28
CA LEU A 663 100.06 2.23 23.92
C LEU A 663 100.81 0.97 23.48
#